data_AF-A0A7H8XUQ6-F1
#
_entry.id   AF-A0A7H8XUQ6-F1
#
_cell.length_a   1.000
_cell.length_b   1.000
_cell.length_c   1.000
_cell.angle_alpha   90.00
_cell.angle_beta   90.00
_cell.angle_gamma   90.00
#
_symmetry.space_group_name_H-M   'P 1'
#
loop_
_entity.id
_entity.type
_entity.pdbx_description
1 polymer ?
#
loop_
_entity_poly.entity_id
_entity_poly.type
_entity_poly.pdbx_seq_one_letter_code
_entity_poly.pdbx_strand_id
1 'polypeptide(L)'
;MTNMLSVSETEPGCLPSISAALAAAGRTATIVVRPGTYREQVRLTGDVTVVAEDGPGTVTIDGGDGVAVLVGGGEPTLRGLTVRGGSATRPAVQVGGGTLRATGCAITGRGSAAVHVPGGQVDLRDCQVGNPGGDGFRFERGGGGTVSATTVRGAHNGVVIADGADPVLRGCALVDLRGVGVLSTGGGRGTLEDCEIRAVGGHAIVVSGTADPLFRRCAVRGAAGYGLLLSEQATGTFADGTIVDAGAAAVVVTGSAAPLIDGGEVAGGPGGALLFQGEATGVLRRLTVRGGPAGIVVGGSAAPLIEDCVVEGAGEYGVQLLDQARPVVHGTRVQRCVAGGFLVEAGATLTVDQSTVRDCGLGLQLDGAATVTGSDVGAAHGAGILVQPGAHLTLLRSRVHHSGGPGVWFTAGSSGRVNGCELVENAGEGLLRDGAAPVRVDATTMVGNGGTPVGAQHPPPPQDVPEAPGAWPLLGHIVPMLRQPLGFLPGLARHGDVVRVRFGRLPVYVVTHPDAVRDVLVPGDVDFERGICFDRLEPGLGQGIATASGVEHRRLRRLLQPVFSRERLAGYSSIMRTVAEETTAAWRDGQELAADEVMDDLALAALTRSLFRFTPDAETAEAVKHGMRMLTHGLLQRIVLPAEWERVPTFGNIRFRRAMARMNRAVGQVVTAYRQAGEDRGDVLSALLMTRDEGGVGLSDQEVHAQVATLALTGVEAPGATLAWLLYEIGRSAEVTGRVCAELDEVLGGRTPEHDDLPALEYTGRVVDEVLRLHTPLLFSRRTVTTARVGRSIIPPGAELVYSPYLLHHDDRWFPDPARFDPDRWLPANARQVPKGAYIPFAAGSFQCIGRQFAISELVMITAVIFSRWTLRPVPGAAVREVASALVRPSELPMTVHLRGGGERPTPAGPR
;
A
#
# COMPACT_ATOMS: atom_id res chain seq x y z
N MET A 1 15.87 49.62 -39.79
CA MET A 1 14.72 49.76 -40.69
C MET A 1 14.12 48.36 -40.82
N THR A 2 12.91 48.13 -40.31
CA THR A 2 12.22 46.85 -40.47
C THR A 2 11.96 46.65 -41.95
N ASN A 3 12.58 45.64 -42.56
CA ASN A 3 12.43 45.38 -43.99
C ASN A 3 11.00 44.87 -44.22
N MET A 4 10.13 45.74 -44.76
CA MET A 4 8.72 45.44 -45.00
C MET A 4 8.53 45.04 -46.46
N LEU A 5 8.04 43.84 -46.70
CA LEU A 5 7.79 43.29 -48.03
C LEU A 5 6.28 43.11 -48.23
N SER A 6 5.78 43.48 -49.41
CA SER A 6 4.36 43.30 -49.78
C SER A 6 4.20 42.15 -50.76
N VAL A 7 3.18 41.31 -50.55
CA VAL A 7 2.90 40.11 -51.37
C VAL A 7 1.51 40.21 -51.99
N SER A 8 1.40 40.03 -53.31
CA SER A 8 0.15 39.99 -54.08
C SER A 8 0.35 39.20 -55.38
N GLU A 9 -0.62 38.35 -55.76
CA GLU A 9 -0.57 37.65 -57.04
C GLU A 9 -0.89 38.56 -58.24
N THR A 10 -1.59 39.68 -58.00
CA THR A 10 -2.18 40.50 -59.08
C THR A 10 -1.63 41.92 -59.15
N GLU A 11 -1.06 42.46 -58.06
CA GLU A 11 -0.63 43.86 -58.03
C GLU A 11 0.83 44.07 -58.47
N PRO A 12 1.08 45.01 -59.41
CA PRO A 12 2.43 45.41 -59.78
C PRO A 12 3.22 45.99 -58.59
N GLY A 13 4.49 45.61 -58.45
CA GLY A 13 5.37 46.10 -57.39
C GLY A 13 5.37 45.27 -56.10
N CYS A 14 4.52 44.25 -56.00
CA CYS A 14 4.56 43.24 -54.94
C CYS A 14 5.36 42.00 -55.36
N LEU A 15 5.82 41.25 -54.37
CA LEU A 15 6.37 39.91 -54.60
C LEU A 15 5.22 38.93 -54.91
N PRO A 16 5.42 37.98 -55.84
CA PRO A 16 4.33 37.14 -56.35
C PRO A 16 3.90 36.02 -55.40
N SER A 17 4.70 35.70 -54.37
CA SER A 17 4.38 34.67 -53.38
C SER A 17 5.04 34.96 -52.03
N ILE A 18 4.53 34.31 -50.98
CA ILE A 18 5.07 34.39 -49.63
C ILE A 18 6.47 33.76 -49.60
N SER A 19 6.69 32.67 -50.33
CA SER A 19 8.00 32.03 -50.46
C SER A 19 9.02 32.95 -51.12
N ALA A 20 8.62 33.73 -52.15
CA ALA A 20 9.49 34.72 -52.77
C ALA A 20 9.84 35.85 -51.78
N ALA A 21 8.86 36.29 -50.98
CA ALA A 21 9.10 37.25 -49.90
C ALA A 21 10.04 36.72 -48.82
N LEU A 22 9.92 35.45 -48.43
CA LEU A 22 10.84 34.83 -47.46
C LEU A 22 12.25 34.65 -48.01
N ALA A 23 12.41 34.38 -49.30
CA ALA A 23 13.71 34.30 -49.96
C ALA A 23 14.38 35.68 -50.10
N ALA A 24 13.59 36.73 -50.31
CA ALA A 24 14.05 38.11 -50.37
C ALA A 24 14.24 38.74 -48.98
N ALA A 25 13.55 38.22 -47.96
CA ALA A 25 13.65 38.65 -46.58
C ALA A 25 14.96 38.20 -45.94
N GLY A 26 15.55 39.07 -45.11
CA GLY A 26 16.60 38.67 -44.18
C GLY A 26 16.05 37.81 -43.04
N ARG A 27 16.89 37.51 -42.03
CA ARG A 27 16.47 36.73 -40.84
C ARG A 27 15.40 37.41 -39.98
N THR A 28 15.13 38.71 -40.22
CA THR A 28 14.10 39.51 -39.57
C THR A 28 13.40 40.39 -40.62
N ALA A 29 12.09 40.19 -40.82
CA ALA A 29 11.30 40.96 -41.79
C ALA A 29 9.80 40.91 -41.45
N THR A 30 9.06 41.93 -41.90
CA THR A 30 7.59 41.92 -41.86
C THR A 30 7.06 41.77 -43.27
N ILE A 31 6.30 40.70 -43.51
CA ILE A 31 5.69 40.38 -44.79
C ILE A 31 4.19 40.66 -44.67
N VAL A 32 3.73 41.68 -45.38
CA VAL A 32 2.31 42.07 -45.47
C VAL A 32 1.72 41.42 -46.71
N VAL A 33 0.69 40.59 -46.52
CA VAL A 33 0.09 39.78 -47.58
C VAL A 33 -1.30 40.32 -47.89
N ARG A 34 -1.54 40.65 -49.15
CA ARG A 34 -2.83 41.15 -49.64
C ARG A 34 -3.86 40.03 -49.73
N PRO A 35 -5.18 40.33 -49.74
CA PRO A 35 -6.22 39.30 -49.87
C PRO A 35 -6.00 38.37 -51.06
N GLY A 36 -6.14 37.06 -50.83
CA GLY A 36 -5.88 36.05 -51.86
C GLY A 36 -5.74 34.63 -51.33
N THR A 37 -5.66 33.67 -52.26
CA THR A 37 -5.37 32.25 -51.95
C THR A 37 -4.05 31.85 -52.57
N TYR A 38 -3.03 31.71 -51.74
CA TYR A 38 -1.66 31.41 -52.11
C TYR A 38 -1.43 29.90 -52.03
N ARG A 39 -1.32 29.25 -53.19
CA ARG A 39 -1.10 27.80 -53.29
C ARG A 39 0.39 27.46 -53.21
N GLU A 40 0.91 27.43 -52.00
CA GLU A 40 2.33 27.20 -51.73
C GLU A 40 2.58 26.53 -50.38
N GLN A 41 3.80 26.03 -50.19
CA GLN A 41 4.28 25.47 -48.93
C GLN A 41 5.38 26.35 -48.37
N VAL A 42 5.13 26.94 -47.21
CA VAL A 42 5.95 28.01 -46.65
C VAL A 42 6.89 27.45 -45.58
N ARG A 43 8.20 27.71 -45.72
CA ARG A 43 9.21 27.29 -44.76
C ARG A 43 9.74 28.48 -43.97
N LEU A 44 9.58 28.45 -42.66
CA LEU A 44 9.97 29.52 -41.73
C LEU A 44 11.20 29.05 -40.93
N THR A 45 12.32 29.78 -41.07
CA THR A 45 13.61 29.45 -40.44
C THR A 45 14.25 30.62 -39.69
N GLY A 46 13.59 31.79 -39.69
CA GLY A 46 14.04 33.01 -39.00
C GLY A 46 12.87 33.74 -38.33
N ASP A 47 13.15 34.89 -37.74
CA ASP A 47 12.21 35.66 -36.92
C ASP A 47 11.41 36.63 -37.81
N VAL A 48 10.65 36.05 -38.73
CA VAL A 48 9.82 36.75 -39.71
C VAL A 48 8.38 36.88 -39.23
N THR A 49 7.74 38.00 -39.54
CA THR A 49 6.32 38.24 -39.21
C THR A 49 5.51 38.28 -40.50
N VAL A 50 4.54 37.38 -40.66
CA VAL A 50 3.62 37.34 -41.81
C VAL A 50 2.23 37.76 -41.36
N VAL A 51 1.67 38.78 -42.01
CA VAL A 51 0.41 39.44 -41.61
C VAL A 51 -0.54 39.54 -42.79
N ALA A 52 -1.80 39.18 -42.60
CA ALA A 52 -2.87 39.51 -43.53
C ALA A 52 -3.18 41.02 -43.48
N GLU A 53 -3.04 41.73 -44.60
CA GLU A 53 -3.20 43.19 -44.70
C GLU A 53 -4.60 43.63 -44.24
N ASP A 54 -5.64 42.99 -44.77
CA ASP A 54 -7.04 43.34 -44.52
C ASP A 54 -7.66 42.55 -43.35
N GLY A 55 -6.82 41.93 -42.52
CA GLY A 55 -7.23 41.22 -41.31
C GLY A 55 -7.66 39.76 -41.51
N PRO A 56 -8.15 39.10 -40.44
CA PRO A 56 -8.41 37.66 -40.43
C PRO A 56 -9.33 37.16 -41.55
N GLY A 57 -8.94 36.07 -42.20
CA GLY A 57 -9.76 35.39 -43.22
C GLY A 57 -9.62 35.92 -44.65
N THR A 58 -8.87 37.00 -44.85
CA THR A 58 -8.63 37.59 -46.19
C THR A 58 -7.52 36.89 -46.96
N VAL A 59 -6.57 36.28 -46.26
CA VAL A 59 -5.40 35.58 -46.82
C VAL A 59 -5.46 34.11 -46.48
N THR A 60 -5.37 33.25 -47.49
CA THR A 60 -5.27 31.78 -47.34
C THR A 60 -3.94 31.26 -47.88
N ILE A 61 -3.19 30.52 -47.06
CA ILE A 61 -2.07 29.68 -47.49
C ILE A 61 -2.61 28.26 -47.67
N ASP A 62 -2.60 27.76 -48.90
CA ASP A 62 -3.07 26.41 -49.26
C ASP A 62 -1.90 25.52 -49.70
N GLY A 63 -1.43 24.66 -48.79
CA GLY A 63 -0.34 23.73 -49.03
C GLY A 63 -0.72 22.48 -49.84
N GLY A 64 -1.99 22.33 -50.23
CA GLY A 64 -2.51 21.11 -50.85
C GLY A 64 -2.34 19.90 -49.92
N ASP A 65 -1.78 18.81 -50.44
CA ASP A 65 -1.52 17.56 -49.68
C ASP A 65 -0.22 17.61 -48.83
N GLY A 66 0.48 18.75 -48.85
CA GLY A 66 1.71 18.98 -48.11
C GLY A 66 1.53 19.79 -46.83
N VAL A 67 2.66 20.07 -46.17
CA VAL A 67 2.69 20.94 -44.98
C VAL A 67 2.67 22.39 -45.47
N ALA A 68 1.58 23.10 -45.20
CA ALA A 68 1.41 24.48 -45.63
C ALA A 68 2.38 25.44 -44.92
N VAL A 69 2.64 25.20 -43.64
CA VAL A 69 3.65 25.96 -42.86
C VAL A 69 4.57 25.02 -42.10
N LEU A 70 5.85 25.06 -42.43
CA LEU A 70 6.90 24.29 -41.75
C LEU A 70 7.85 25.23 -41.00
N VAL A 71 7.90 25.11 -39.68
CA VAL A 71 8.84 25.83 -38.82
C VAL A 71 10.01 24.92 -38.46
N GLY A 72 11.20 25.30 -38.92
CA GLY A 72 12.44 24.57 -38.67
C GLY A 72 13.34 25.20 -37.60
N GLY A 73 13.04 26.43 -37.17
CA GLY A 73 13.83 27.18 -36.19
C GLY A 73 13.43 28.67 -36.17
N GLY A 74 13.95 29.42 -35.19
CA GLY A 74 13.58 30.83 -34.95
C GLY A 74 12.23 31.01 -34.25
N GLU A 75 11.75 32.25 -34.18
CA GLU A 75 10.46 32.64 -33.60
C GLU A 75 9.53 33.34 -34.61
N PRO A 76 9.13 32.68 -35.71
CA PRO A 76 8.26 33.32 -36.70
C PRO A 76 6.87 33.62 -36.13
N THR A 77 6.28 34.72 -36.61
CA THR A 77 4.95 35.19 -36.19
C THR A 77 3.97 35.19 -37.36
N LEU A 78 2.78 34.62 -37.15
CA LEU A 78 1.66 34.63 -38.09
C LEU A 78 0.49 35.43 -37.50
N ARG A 79 -0.13 36.32 -38.29
CA ARG A 79 -1.29 37.12 -37.82
C ARG A 79 -2.41 37.16 -38.86
N GLY A 80 -3.61 36.74 -38.47
CA GLY A 80 -4.82 36.84 -39.30
C GLY A 80 -4.85 35.91 -40.52
N LEU A 81 -4.00 34.89 -40.57
CA LEU A 81 -3.88 34.01 -41.74
C LEU A 81 -4.84 32.82 -41.64
N THR A 82 -5.38 32.40 -42.78
CA THR A 82 -5.99 31.08 -42.94
C THR A 82 -4.94 30.12 -43.49
N VAL A 83 -4.71 28.99 -42.83
CA VAL A 83 -3.75 27.96 -43.25
C VAL A 83 -4.49 26.67 -43.50
N ARG A 84 -4.35 26.11 -44.70
CA ARG A 84 -4.98 24.85 -45.10
C ARG A 84 -3.96 23.92 -45.72
N GLY A 85 -3.98 22.65 -45.34
CA GLY A 85 -3.09 21.65 -45.93
C GLY A 85 -3.17 20.30 -45.23
N GLY A 86 -2.14 19.49 -45.46
CA GLY A 86 -1.98 18.17 -44.89
C GLY A 86 -2.55 17.05 -45.74
N SER A 87 -2.19 15.83 -45.36
CA SER A 87 -2.67 14.58 -45.94
C SER A 87 -2.78 13.51 -44.83
N ALA A 88 -3.09 12.27 -45.20
CA ALA A 88 -3.18 11.16 -44.24
C ALA A 88 -1.93 11.01 -43.34
N THR A 89 -0.76 11.44 -43.80
CA THR A 89 0.52 11.32 -43.06
C THR A 89 1.20 12.66 -42.76
N ARG A 90 0.64 13.80 -43.19
CA ARG A 90 1.28 15.12 -43.04
C ARG A 90 0.33 16.14 -42.42
N PRO A 91 0.81 16.97 -41.50
CA PRO A 91 -0.01 18.01 -40.89
C PRO A 91 -0.17 19.23 -41.81
N ALA A 92 -1.12 20.12 -41.50
CA ALA A 92 -1.18 21.44 -42.15
C ALA A 92 -0.03 22.36 -41.68
N VAL A 93 0.27 22.34 -40.38
CA VAL A 93 1.36 23.08 -39.75
C VAL A 93 2.26 22.11 -39.00
N GLN A 94 3.57 22.18 -39.24
CA GLN A 94 4.55 21.39 -38.51
C GLN A 94 5.60 22.30 -37.86
N VAL A 95 5.82 22.13 -36.56
CA VAL A 95 6.81 22.87 -35.78
C VAL A 95 7.86 21.90 -35.25
N GLY A 96 8.88 21.64 -36.06
CA GLY A 96 9.94 20.69 -35.73
C GLY A 96 11.10 21.29 -34.92
N GLY A 97 11.12 22.62 -34.77
CA GLY A 97 12.10 23.37 -33.98
C GLY A 97 11.75 24.85 -33.91
N GLY A 98 12.27 25.57 -32.92
CA GLY A 98 11.91 26.97 -32.67
C GLY A 98 10.50 27.13 -32.07
N THR A 99 9.98 28.36 -32.10
CA THR A 99 8.69 28.75 -31.52
C THR A 99 7.78 29.41 -32.55
N LEU A 100 6.68 28.76 -32.93
CA LEU A 100 5.68 29.39 -33.79
C LEU A 100 4.76 30.30 -32.96
N ARG A 101 4.80 31.61 -33.20
CA ARG A 101 3.81 32.55 -32.66
C ARG A 101 2.68 32.73 -33.66
N ALA A 102 1.43 32.57 -33.25
CA ALA A 102 0.29 32.79 -34.13
C ALA A 102 -0.88 33.45 -33.40
N THR A 103 -1.48 34.46 -34.01
CA THR A 103 -2.62 35.20 -33.42
C THR A 103 -3.74 35.38 -34.44
N GLY A 104 -4.98 35.09 -34.05
CA GLY A 104 -6.15 35.30 -34.91
C GLY A 104 -6.13 34.46 -36.19
N CYS A 105 -5.46 33.30 -36.18
CA CYS A 105 -5.30 32.46 -37.36
C CYS A 105 -6.33 31.32 -37.39
N ALA A 106 -6.74 30.91 -38.59
CA ALA A 106 -7.60 29.75 -38.81
C ALA A 106 -6.81 28.63 -39.49
N ILE A 107 -6.58 27.52 -38.81
CA ILE A 107 -5.76 26.40 -39.29
C ILE A 107 -6.65 25.19 -39.54
N THR A 108 -6.65 24.66 -40.76
CA THR A 108 -7.44 23.48 -41.14
C THR A 108 -6.56 22.39 -41.73
N GLY A 109 -6.52 21.23 -41.05
CA GLY A 109 -5.83 20.02 -41.49
C GLY A 109 -6.70 19.09 -42.34
N ARG A 110 -6.04 18.21 -43.10
CA ARG A 110 -6.65 17.12 -43.87
C ARG A 110 -5.95 15.79 -43.61
N GLY A 111 -6.23 15.13 -42.48
CA GLY A 111 -5.65 13.81 -42.18
C GLY A 111 -4.93 13.81 -40.85
N SER A 112 -3.60 13.70 -40.81
CA SER A 112 -2.87 13.38 -39.58
C SER A 112 -3.08 14.37 -38.42
N ALA A 113 -2.73 15.65 -38.59
CA ALA A 113 -2.96 16.71 -37.60
C ALA A 113 -3.15 18.09 -38.27
N ALA A 114 -3.87 19.02 -37.64
CA ALA A 114 -3.83 20.42 -38.09
C ALA A 114 -2.52 21.09 -37.67
N VAL A 115 -2.12 20.93 -36.40
CA VAL A 115 -0.85 21.44 -35.87
C VAL A 115 -0.09 20.30 -35.20
N HIS A 116 1.09 19.98 -35.72
CA HIS A 116 1.99 18.97 -35.17
C HIS A 116 3.25 19.63 -34.63
N VAL A 117 3.57 19.34 -33.37
CA VAL A 117 4.69 19.95 -32.64
C VAL A 117 5.65 18.85 -32.14
N PRO A 118 6.45 18.26 -33.03
CA PRO A 118 7.46 17.29 -32.65
C PRO A 118 8.74 17.98 -32.15
N GLY A 119 8.86 18.17 -30.83
CA GLY A 119 10.03 18.80 -30.20
C GLY A 119 10.16 20.32 -30.36
N GLY A 120 9.24 20.97 -31.10
CA GLY A 120 9.14 22.42 -31.21
C GLY A 120 8.30 23.07 -30.11
N GLN A 121 8.05 24.38 -30.24
CA GLN A 121 7.24 25.17 -29.32
C GLN A 121 6.19 26.00 -30.07
N VAL A 122 5.05 26.29 -29.42
CA VAL A 122 4.02 27.18 -29.97
C VAL A 122 3.59 28.27 -28.98
N ASP A 123 3.16 29.42 -29.48
CA ASP A 123 2.45 30.49 -28.75
C ASP A 123 1.26 30.91 -29.61
N LEU A 124 0.15 30.19 -29.49
CA LEU A 124 -1.08 30.42 -30.25
C LEU A 124 -2.09 31.17 -29.40
N ARG A 125 -2.70 32.22 -29.97
CA ARG A 125 -3.72 33.05 -29.29
C ARG A 125 -4.88 33.36 -30.21
N ASP A 126 -6.11 33.24 -29.71
CA ASP A 126 -7.32 33.62 -30.44
C ASP A 126 -7.46 32.91 -31.80
N CYS A 127 -6.99 31.66 -31.88
CA CYS A 127 -6.97 30.88 -33.12
C CYS A 127 -8.19 29.95 -33.24
N GLN A 128 -8.46 29.50 -34.46
CA GLN A 128 -9.40 28.41 -34.75
C GLN A 128 -8.64 27.25 -35.40
N VAL A 129 -8.82 26.03 -34.90
CA VAL A 129 -8.13 24.84 -35.39
C VAL A 129 -9.15 23.73 -35.68
N GLY A 130 -9.04 23.06 -36.83
CA GLY A 130 -9.91 21.94 -37.17
C GLY A 130 -9.24 20.92 -38.07
N ASN A 131 -9.53 19.63 -37.86
CA ASN A 131 -9.01 18.54 -38.69
C ASN A 131 -9.95 17.31 -38.66
N PRO A 132 -10.98 17.26 -39.51
CA PRO A 132 -11.98 16.19 -39.47
C PRO A 132 -11.43 14.76 -39.60
N GLY A 133 -10.23 14.60 -40.18
CA GLY A 133 -9.57 13.32 -40.41
C GLY A 133 -8.57 12.89 -39.34
N GLY A 134 -8.30 13.71 -38.31
CA GLY A 134 -7.30 13.41 -37.28
C GLY A 134 -7.22 14.47 -36.19
N ASP A 135 -6.01 14.78 -35.73
CA ASP A 135 -5.85 15.58 -34.51
C ASP A 135 -5.96 17.09 -34.80
N GLY A 136 -6.54 17.87 -33.89
CA GLY A 136 -6.40 19.32 -33.89
C GLY A 136 -4.96 19.71 -33.58
N PHE A 137 -4.51 19.37 -32.38
CA PHE A 137 -3.12 19.48 -31.96
C PHE A 137 -2.52 18.11 -31.65
N ARG A 138 -1.28 17.90 -32.08
CA ARG A 138 -0.45 16.77 -31.66
C ARG A 138 0.89 17.29 -31.14
N PHE A 139 1.14 17.10 -29.86
CA PHE A 139 2.42 17.36 -29.21
C PHE A 139 3.12 16.03 -28.92
N GLU A 140 4.38 15.91 -29.33
CA GLU A 140 5.18 14.71 -29.11
C GLU A 140 6.67 15.07 -28.99
N ARG A 141 7.47 14.11 -28.51
CA ARG A 141 8.94 14.20 -28.43
C ARG A 141 9.40 15.46 -27.70
N GLY A 142 8.80 15.73 -26.54
CA GLY A 142 9.09 16.91 -25.72
C GLY A 142 8.57 18.25 -26.30
N GLY A 143 7.74 18.21 -27.34
CA GLY A 143 7.08 19.40 -27.87
C GLY A 143 6.14 20.05 -26.86
N GLY A 144 6.01 21.38 -26.93
CA GLY A 144 5.21 22.12 -25.97
C GLY A 144 4.80 23.51 -26.46
N GLY A 145 4.60 24.41 -25.50
CA GLY A 145 4.23 25.80 -25.75
C GLY A 145 2.89 26.17 -25.14
N THR A 146 2.45 27.41 -25.38
CA THR A 146 1.19 27.95 -24.87
C THR A 146 0.16 28.07 -25.98
N VAL A 147 -1.06 27.63 -25.72
CA VAL A 147 -2.23 27.86 -26.55
C VAL A 147 -3.29 28.53 -25.69
N SER A 148 -3.72 29.74 -26.05
CA SER A 148 -4.72 30.49 -25.29
C SER A 148 -5.89 30.96 -26.15
N ALA A 149 -7.08 31.03 -25.54
CA ALA A 149 -8.31 31.52 -26.17
C ALA A 149 -8.58 30.89 -27.56
N THR A 150 -8.16 29.65 -27.77
CA THR A 150 -8.19 28.97 -29.06
C THR A 150 -9.32 27.94 -29.07
N THR A 151 -10.06 27.90 -30.18
CA THR A 151 -11.12 26.91 -30.38
C THR A 151 -10.63 25.78 -31.29
N VAL A 152 -10.68 24.54 -30.80
CA VAL A 152 -10.50 23.34 -31.63
C VAL A 152 -11.89 22.79 -31.95
N ARG A 153 -12.23 22.73 -33.24
CA ARG A 153 -13.57 22.32 -33.68
C ARG A 153 -13.55 21.30 -34.81
N GLY A 154 -14.43 20.31 -34.71
CA GLY A 154 -14.66 19.35 -35.80
C GLY A 154 -13.50 18.40 -36.06
N ALA A 155 -12.52 18.34 -35.16
CA ALA A 155 -11.39 17.41 -35.27
C ALA A 155 -11.80 15.98 -34.87
N HIS A 156 -11.02 14.98 -35.28
CA HIS A 156 -11.17 13.64 -34.72
C HIS A 156 -10.76 13.66 -33.24
N ASN A 157 -9.49 13.92 -32.94
CA ASN A 157 -9.06 14.21 -31.57
C ASN A 157 -8.82 15.71 -31.39
N GLY A 158 -9.17 16.28 -30.23
CA GLY A 158 -8.92 17.69 -29.96
C GLY A 158 -7.43 17.97 -29.79
N VAL A 159 -6.83 17.36 -28.75
CA VAL A 159 -5.43 17.52 -28.38
C VAL A 159 -4.83 16.17 -28.01
N VAL A 160 -3.68 15.85 -28.59
CA VAL A 160 -2.87 14.66 -28.26
C VAL A 160 -1.55 15.12 -27.65
N ILE A 161 -1.19 14.55 -26.49
CA ILE A 161 0.02 14.85 -25.72
C ILE A 161 0.74 13.53 -25.45
N ALA A 162 1.85 13.30 -26.13
CA ALA A 162 2.60 12.05 -26.07
C ALA A 162 4.10 12.27 -25.88
N ASP A 163 4.85 11.20 -25.59
CA ASP A 163 6.31 11.16 -25.63
C ASP A 163 6.98 12.31 -24.86
N GLY A 164 6.58 12.49 -23.60
CA GLY A 164 7.13 13.52 -22.70
C GLY A 164 6.73 14.97 -23.04
N ALA A 165 5.79 15.19 -23.96
CA ALA A 165 5.29 16.53 -24.30
C ALA A 165 4.60 17.22 -23.11
N ASP A 166 4.74 18.54 -23.05
CA ASP A 166 4.25 19.37 -21.93
C ASP A 166 3.70 20.73 -22.42
N PRO A 167 2.57 20.75 -23.14
CA PRO A 167 1.92 21.99 -23.57
C PRO A 167 1.05 22.60 -22.45
N VAL A 168 0.85 23.91 -22.52
CA VAL A 168 -0.05 24.68 -21.65
C VAL A 168 -1.21 25.23 -22.46
N LEU A 169 -2.44 24.82 -22.14
CA LEU A 169 -3.66 25.34 -22.75
C LEU A 169 -4.44 26.18 -21.73
N ARG A 170 -4.86 27.39 -22.10
CA ARG A 170 -5.60 28.31 -21.23
C ARG A 170 -6.83 28.88 -21.90
N GLY A 171 -8.00 28.75 -21.29
CA GLY A 171 -9.22 29.34 -21.85
C GLY A 171 -9.58 28.79 -23.24
N CYS A 172 -9.21 27.55 -23.54
CA CYS A 172 -9.46 26.93 -24.84
C CYS A 172 -10.79 26.19 -24.86
N ALA A 173 -11.42 26.12 -26.03
CA ALA A 173 -12.66 25.39 -26.24
C ALA A 173 -12.43 24.22 -27.22
N LEU A 174 -12.61 22.99 -26.75
CA LEU A 174 -12.51 21.76 -27.52
C LEU A 174 -13.93 21.24 -27.79
N VAL A 175 -14.45 21.48 -29.00
CA VAL A 175 -15.90 21.38 -29.28
C VAL A 175 -16.21 20.59 -30.54
N ASP A 176 -17.34 19.88 -30.56
CA ASP A 176 -17.84 19.10 -31.70
C ASP A 176 -16.78 18.11 -32.23
N LEU A 177 -16.21 17.29 -31.35
CA LEU A 177 -15.12 16.36 -31.66
C LEU A 177 -15.66 14.96 -31.95
N ARG A 178 -15.03 14.20 -32.86
CA ARG A 178 -15.52 12.86 -33.25
C ARG A 178 -14.95 11.72 -32.39
N GLY A 179 -13.71 11.86 -31.94
CA GLY A 179 -12.95 10.88 -31.16
C GLY A 179 -12.75 11.36 -29.73
N VAL A 180 -11.51 11.59 -29.31
CA VAL A 180 -11.17 11.99 -27.94
C VAL A 180 -10.94 13.50 -27.80
N GLY A 181 -11.42 14.11 -26.72
CA GLY A 181 -11.17 15.53 -26.44
C GLY A 181 -9.69 15.82 -26.19
N VAL A 182 -9.14 15.23 -25.13
CA VAL A 182 -7.73 15.28 -24.76
C VAL A 182 -7.21 13.87 -24.54
N LEU A 183 -6.16 13.49 -25.25
CA LEU A 183 -5.48 12.20 -25.10
C LEU A 183 -4.05 12.43 -24.61
N SER A 184 -3.74 11.98 -23.39
CA SER A 184 -2.39 11.98 -22.82
C SER A 184 -1.87 10.56 -22.64
N THR A 185 -0.69 10.29 -23.18
CA THR A 185 -0.06 8.96 -23.16
C THR A 185 1.47 9.08 -23.19
N GLY A 186 2.20 7.98 -23.05
CA GLY A 186 3.67 7.96 -23.21
C GLY A 186 4.43 8.98 -22.35
N GLY A 187 3.97 9.23 -21.12
CA GLY A 187 4.59 10.20 -20.20
C GLY A 187 4.28 11.67 -20.52
N GLY A 188 3.21 11.98 -21.25
CA GLY A 188 2.75 13.37 -21.47
C GLY A 188 2.34 14.07 -20.16
N ARG A 189 2.68 15.37 -20.00
CA ARG A 189 2.53 16.14 -18.75
C ARG A 189 1.78 17.47 -18.89
N GLY A 190 1.06 17.68 -20.00
CA GLY A 190 0.48 18.98 -20.32
C GLY A 190 -0.50 19.53 -19.26
N THR A 191 -0.59 20.85 -19.21
CA THR A 191 -1.47 21.60 -18.30
C THR A 191 -2.61 22.25 -19.07
N LEU A 192 -3.86 21.99 -18.65
CA LEU A 192 -5.05 22.62 -19.19
C LEU A 192 -5.74 23.42 -18.07
N GLU A 193 -5.92 24.72 -18.28
CA GLU A 193 -6.53 25.62 -17.31
C GLU A 193 -7.72 26.34 -17.93
N ASP A 194 -8.83 26.40 -17.21
CA ASP A 194 -10.03 27.16 -17.61
C ASP A 194 -10.54 26.76 -19.01
N CYS A 195 -10.38 25.48 -19.38
CA CYS A 195 -10.75 24.97 -20.70
C CYS A 195 -12.14 24.31 -20.68
N GLU A 196 -12.87 24.43 -21.79
CA GLU A 196 -14.15 23.76 -22.02
C GLU A 196 -13.98 22.61 -23.01
N ILE A 197 -14.48 21.42 -22.66
CA ILE A 197 -14.49 20.23 -23.50
C ILE A 197 -15.93 19.77 -23.65
N ARG A 198 -16.51 19.90 -24.85
CA ARG A 198 -17.94 19.59 -25.05
C ARG A 198 -18.29 18.95 -26.38
N ALA A 199 -19.39 18.20 -26.37
CA ALA A 199 -19.91 17.49 -27.55
C ALA A 199 -18.85 16.59 -28.20
N VAL A 200 -18.37 15.60 -27.43
CA VAL A 200 -17.31 14.67 -27.84
C VAL A 200 -17.90 13.31 -28.19
N GLY A 201 -17.64 12.81 -29.40
CA GLY A 201 -18.16 11.53 -29.92
C GLY A 201 -17.55 10.28 -29.29
N GLY A 202 -16.44 10.41 -28.56
CA GLY A 202 -15.83 9.37 -27.74
C GLY A 202 -15.66 9.79 -26.27
N HIS A 203 -14.46 9.59 -25.72
CA HIS A 203 -14.10 10.02 -24.36
C HIS A 203 -13.70 11.50 -24.34
N ALA A 204 -14.10 12.27 -23.33
CA ALA A 204 -13.66 13.66 -23.25
C ALA A 204 -12.18 13.78 -22.86
N ILE A 205 -11.71 13.05 -21.85
CA ILE A 205 -10.30 13.02 -21.44
C ILE A 205 -9.86 11.57 -21.26
N VAL A 206 -8.69 11.22 -21.81
CA VAL A 206 -8.03 9.93 -21.62
C VAL A 206 -6.59 10.16 -21.18
N VAL A 207 -6.20 9.54 -20.07
CA VAL A 207 -4.84 9.52 -19.52
C VAL A 207 -4.40 8.07 -19.37
N SER A 208 -3.30 7.68 -20.01
CA SER A 208 -2.86 6.28 -20.10
C SER A 208 -1.34 6.15 -19.96
N GLY A 209 -0.86 4.92 -19.76
CA GLY A 209 0.56 4.65 -19.51
C GLY A 209 1.03 5.35 -18.25
N THR A 210 2.13 6.09 -18.35
CA THR A 210 2.76 6.86 -17.27
C THR A 210 2.47 8.37 -17.37
N ALA A 211 1.40 8.76 -18.07
CA ALA A 211 1.06 10.16 -18.26
C ALA A 211 0.57 10.84 -16.96
N ASP A 212 0.94 12.11 -16.80
CA ASP A 212 0.70 12.91 -15.60
C ASP A 212 0.29 14.36 -15.94
N PRO A 213 -0.84 14.56 -16.65
CA PRO A 213 -1.33 15.90 -16.98
C PRO A 213 -2.04 16.58 -15.79
N LEU A 214 -2.09 17.92 -15.83
CA LEU A 214 -2.85 18.74 -14.89
C LEU A 214 -4.05 19.39 -15.59
N PHE A 215 -5.26 19.11 -15.10
CA PHE A 215 -6.48 19.81 -15.49
C PHE A 215 -6.94 20.68 -14.32
N ARG A 216 -7.03 21.99 -14.51
CA ARG A 216 -7.45 22.94 -13.48
C ARG A 216 -8.63 23.76 -13.96
N ARG A 217 -9.73 23.77 -13.19
CA ARG A 217 -10.98 24.50 -13.52
C ARG A 217 -11.49 24.21 -14.94
N CYS A 218 -11.32 22.96 -15.39
CA CYS A 218 -11.80 22.52 -16.69
C CYS A 218 -13.25 22.04 -16.60
N ALA A 219 -14.04 22.30 -17.64
CA ALA A 219 -15.43 21.88 -17.72
C ALA A 219 -15.63 20.87 -18.85
N VAL A 220 -16.11 19.67 -18.51
CA VAL A 220 -16.43 18.58 -19.43
C VAL A 220 -17.94 18.41 -19.49
N ARG A 221 -18.53 18.48 -20.70
CA ARG A 221 -19.97 18.34 -20.91
C ARG A 221 -20.32 17.55 -22.18
N GLY A 222 -21.14 16.51 -22.07
CA GLY A 222 -21.66 15.82 -23.25
C GLY A 222 -20.62 14.97 -23.98
N ALA A 223 -19.98 14.06 -23.25
CA ALA A 223 -19.12 13.03 -23.84
C ALA A 223 -19.96 11.77 -24.14
N ALA A 224 -19.85 11.18 -25.32
CA ALA A 224 -20.58 9.95 -25.64
C ALA A 224 -20.07 8.73 -24.85
N GLY A 225 -18.77 8.71 -24.50
CA GLY A 225 -18.16 7.73 -23.61
C GLY A 225 -17.99 8.25 -22.19
N TYR A 226 -16.81 7.99 -21.61
CA TYR A 226 -16.39 8.52 -20.31
C TYR A 226 -16.03 10.01 -20.36
N GLY A 227 -16.33 10.75 -19.28
CA GLY A 227 -15.85 12.11 -19.10
C GLY A 227 -14.34 12.18 -18.88
N LEU A 228 -13.83 11.33 -17.99
CA LEU A 228 -12.42 11.17 -17.69
C LEU A 228 -12.08 9.68 -17.51
N LEU A 229 -11.12 9.19 -18.28
CA LEU A 229 -10.58 7.82 -18.17
C LEU A 229 -9.10 7.89 -17.81
N LEU A 230 -8.73 7.27 -16.69
CA LEU A 230 -7.35 7.01 -16.30
C LEU A 230 -7.10 5.51 -16.25
N SER A 231 -6.04 5.05 -16.92
CA SER A 231 -5.69 3.63 -17.01
C SER A 231 -4.20 3.37 -16.81
N GLU A 232 -3.85 2.11 -16.62
CA GLU A 232 -2.45 1.64 -16.48
C GLU A 232 -1.75 2.25 -15.27
N GLN A 233 -0.78 3.16 -15.43
CA GLN A 233 0.03 3.74 -14.35
C GLN A 233 -0.14 5.28 -14.26
N ALA A 234 -1.23 5.82 -14.81
CA ALA A 234 -1.46 7.25 -14.89
C ALA A 234 -1.62 7.91 -13.50
N THR A 235 -1.02 9.09 -13.28
CA THR A 235 -1.05 9.82 -11.98
C THR A 235 -1.66 11.22 -12.06
N GLY A 236 -2.26 11.59 -13.20
CA GLY A 236 -2.74 12.95 -13.50
C GLY A 236 -3.69 13.56 -12.45
N THR A 237 -3.72 14.89 -12.42
CA THR A 237 -4.52 15.68 -11.47
C THR A 237 -5.71 16.36 -12.15
N PHE A 238 -6.90 16.25 -11.57
CA PHE A 238 -8.09 16.99 -11.97
C PHE A 238 -8.57 17.86 -10.80
N ALA A 239 -8.37 19.17 -10.89
CA ALA A 239 -8.60 20.11 -9.80
C ALA A 239 -9.71 21.13 -10.13
N ASP A 240 -10.66 21.30 -9.21
CA ASP A 240 -11.74 22.30 -9.26
C ASP A 240 -12.55 22.31 -10.57
N GLY A 241 -12.64 21.15 -11.25
CA GLY A 241 -13.32 21.02 -12.54
C GLY A 241 -14.75 20.50 -12.43
N THR A 242 -15.45 20.46 -13.56
CA THR A 242 -16.79 19.88 -13.65
C THR A 242 -16.85 18.81 -14.72
N ILE A 243 -17.48 17.67 -14.42
CA ILE A 243 -17.73 16.60 -15.40
C ILE A 243 -19.20 16.22 -15.30
N VAL A 244 -19.96 16.51 -16.36
CA VAL A 244 -21.40 16.24 -16.44
C VAL A 244 -21.78 15.68 -17.82
N ASP A 245 -22.93 15.02 -17.88
CA ASP A 245 -23.53 14.50 -19.12
C ASP A 245 -22.61 13.54 -19.89
N ALA A 246 -21.95 12.61 -19.19
CA ALA A 246 -21.22 11.50 -19.83
C ALA A 246 -22.19 10.37 -20.22
N GLY A 247 -22.00 9.79 -21.40
CA GLY A 247 -22.81 8.68 -21.92
C GLY A 247 -22.52 7.33 -21.26
N ALA A 248 -21.43 7.23 -20.48
CA ALA A 248 -21.08 6.08 -19.65
C ALA A 248 -20.87 6.52 -18.18
N ALA A 249 -19.77 6.13 -17.55
CA ALA A 249 -19.38 6.68 -16.25
C ALA A 249 -18.71 8.07 -16.43
N ALA A 250 -18.90 8.98 -15.47
CA ALA A 250 -18.29 10.31 -15.57
C ALA A 250 -16.77 10.25 -15.38
N VAL A 251 -16.30 9.48 -14.39
CA VAL A 251 -14.88 9.21 -14.16
C VAL A 251 -14.63 7.71 -14.02
N VAL A 252 -13.59 7.20 -14.69
CA VAL A 252 -13.10 5.83 -14.57
C VAL A 252 -11.62 5.83 -14.25
N VAL A 253 -11.23 5.10 -13.21
CA VAL A 253 -9.83 4.84 -12.82
C VAL A 253 -9.62 3.33 -12.80
N THR A 254 -8.71 2.83 -13.62
CA THR A 254 -8.48 1.39 -13.82
C THR A 254 -7.00 1.04 -13.95
N GLY A 255 -6.68 -0.25 -13.97
CA GLY A 255 -5.31 -0.75 -13.91
C GLY A 255 -4.70 -0.47 -12.53
N SER A 256 -3.52 0.14 -12.50
CA SER A 256 -2.80 0.60 -11.31
C SER A 256 -2.73 2.13 -11.23
N ALA A 257 -3.64 2.84 -11.92
CA ALA A 257 -3.64 4.31 -11.96
C ALA A 257 -3.88 4.90 -10.56
N ALA A 258 -3.29 6.07 -10.30
CA ALA A 258 -3.26 6.72 -8.99
C ALA A 258 -3.47 8.25 -9.08
N PRO A 259 -4.60 8.74 -9.62
CA PRO A 259 -4.85 10.18 -9.77
C PRO A 259 -5.14 10.91 -8.46
N LEU A 260 -5.00 12.22 -8.52
CA LEU A 260 -5.60 13.17 -7.57
C LEU A 260 -6.80 13.86 -8.23
N ILE A 261 -8.00 13.69 -7.66
CA ILE A 261 -9.20 14.42 -8.06
C ILE A 261 -9.62 15.28 -6.87
N ASP A 262 -9.43 16.59 -7.01
CA ASP A 262 -9.47 17.52 -5.87
C ASP A 262 -10.38 18.70 -6.15
N GLY A 263 -11.51 18.78 -5.46
CA GLY A 263 -12.51 19.82 -5.67
C GLY A 263 -13.39 19.58 -6.90
N GLY A 264 -14.40 20.42 -7.04
CA GLY A 264 -15.29 20.43 -8.20
C GLY A 264 -16.52 19.51 -8.08
N GLU A 265 -17.11 19.19 -9.23
CA GLU A 265 -18.37 18.47 -9.32
C GLU A 265 -18.35 17.39 -10.41
N VAL A 266 -18.79 16.18 -10.06
CA VAL A 266 -18.97 15.06 -10.98
C VAL A 266 -20.42 14.60 -10.90
N ALA A 267 -21.15 14.67 -12.01
CA ALA A 267 -22.50 14.15 -12.11
C ALA A 267 -22.51 12.80 -12.84
N GLY A 268 -23.18 11.81 -12.26
CA GLY A 268 -23.24 10.44 -12.76
C GLY A 268 -23.97 10.32 -14.08
N GLY A 269 -23.34 9.58 -15.00
CA GLY A 269 -23.99 9.06 -16.20
C GLY A 269 -24.61 7.67 -15.96
N PRO A 270 -25.04 6.98 -17.02
CA PRO A 270 -25.66 5.65 -16.92
C PRO A 270 -24.77 4.59 -16.24
N GLY A 271 -23.44 4.75 -16.28
CA GLY A 271 -22.48 3.83 -15.68
C GLY A 271 -22.04 4.17 -14.25
N GLY A 272 -22.66 5.17 -13.61
CA GLY A 272 -22.25 5.72 -12.31
C GLY A 272 -21.45 7.02 -12.44
N ALA A 273 -21.17 7.67 -11.31
CA ALA A 273 -20.38 8.91 -11.31
C ALA A 273 -18.87 8.63 -11.29
N LEU A 274 -18.38 7.85 -10.33
CA LEU A 274 -16.97 7.44 -10.27
C LEU A 274 -16.83 5.92 -10.17
N LEU A 275 -15.92 5.37 -10.98
CA LEU A 275 -15.64 3.94 -11.02
C LEU A 275 -14.13 3.68 -10.82
N PHE A 276 -13.79 2.97 -9.76
CA PHE A 276 -12.44 2.44 -9.50
C PHE A 276 -12.43 0.92 -9.74
N GLN A 277 -11.46 0.42 -10.49
CA GLN A 277 -11.35 -1.00 -10.87
C GLN A 277 -9.89 -1.49 -10.85
N GLY A 278 -9.70 -2.80 -10.83
CA GLY A 278 -8.37 -3.43 -10.87
C GLY A 278 -7.58 -3.21 -9.58
N GLU A 279 -6.39 -2.62 -9.68
CA GLU A 279 -5.52 -2.24 -8.57
C GLU A 279 -5.47 -0.72 -8.39
N ALA A 280 -6.45 0.01 -8.94
CA ALA A 280 -6.48 1.46 -8.94
C ALA A 280 -6.40 2.01 -7.52
N THR A 281 -5.50 2.97 -7.35
CA THR A 281 -5.40 3.79 -6.15
C THR A 281 -5.72 5.23 -6.55
N GLY A 282 -5.59 6.17 -5.63
CA GLY A 282 -5.86 7.58 -5.91
C GLY A 282 -6.61 8.24 -4.78
N VAL A 283 -6.69 9.56 -4.86
CA VAL A 283 -7.28 10.40 -3.83
C VAL A 283 -8.42 11.18 -4.44
N LEU A 284 -9.62 10.99 -3.90
CA LEU A 284 -10.77 11.86 -4.11
C LEU A 284 -10.85 12.80 -2.92
N ARG A 285 -10.79 14.10 -3.15
CA ARG A 285 -10.81 15.09 -2.07
C ARG A 285 -11.70 16.28 -2.40
N ARG A 286 -12.47 16.76 -1.41
CA ARG A 286 -13.34 17.96 -1.55
C ARG A 286 -14.30 17.91 -2.76
N LEU A 287 -14.64 16.72 -3.24
CA LEU A 287 -15.42 16.51 -4.46
C LEU A 287 -16.91 16.43 -4.16
N THR A 288 -17.75 17.05 -4.99
CA THR A 288 -19.20 16.82 -4.99
C THR A 288 -19.56 15.81 -6.07
N VAL A 289 -20.16 14.69 -5.68
CA VAL A 289 -20.62 13.59 -6.55
C VAL A 289 -22.14 13.56 -6.53
N ARG A 290 -22.77 13.63 -7.71
CA ARG A 290 -24.24 13.72 -7.83
C ARG A 290 -24.82 12.65 -8.74
N GLY A 291 -25.93 12.05 -8.35
CA GLY A 291 -26.74 11.22 -9.25
C GLY A 291 -26.05 9.94 -9.71
N GLY A 292 -26.54 9.39 -10.83
CA GLY A 292 -26.17 8.06 -11.34
C GLY A 292 -26.84 6.91 -10.57
N PRO A 293 -26.76 5.65 -11.07
CA PRO A 293 -27.19 4.48 -10.32
C PRO A 293 -26.41 4.36 -9.00
N ALA A 294 -25.08 4.38 -9.07
CA ALA A 294 -24.20 4.49 -7.92
C ALA A 294 -23.34 5.75 -8.01
N GLY A 295 -23.11 6.39 -6.86
CA GLY A 295 -22.22 7.55 -6.78
C GLY A 295 -20.77 7.16 -7.02
N ILE A 296 -20.22 6.33 -6.13
CA ILE A 296 -18.84 5.82 -6.25
C ILE A 296 -18.88 4.30 -6.22
N VAL A 297 -18.30 3.65 -7.23
CA VAL A 297 -18.16 2.19 -7.31
C VAL A 297 -16.68 1.84 -7.22
N VAL A 298 -16.32 0.93 -6.32
CA VAL A 298 -14.94 0.45 -6.15
C VAL A 298 -14.95 -1.07 -6.27
N GLY A 299 -14.26 -1.62 -7.28
CA GLY A 299 -14.16 -3.06 -7.53
C GLY A 299 -12.73 -3.55 -7.73
N GLY A 300 -12.58 -4.84 -8.02
CA GLY A 300 -11.29 -5.52 -8.03
C GLY A 300 -10.62 -5.51 -6.66
N SER A 301 -9.35 -5.10 -6.61
CA SER A 301 -8.59 -4.86 -5.38
C SER A 301 -8.26 -3.38 -5.16
N ALA A 302 -9.03 -2.49 -5.80
CA ALA A 302 -8.83 -1.06 -5.74
C ALA A 302 -8.95 -0.52 -4.31
N ALA A 303 -8.16 0.52 -4.02
CA ALA A 303 -7.99 1.06 -2.67
C ALA A 303 -7.90 2.60 -2.67
N PRO A 304 -8.90 3.32 -3.17
CA PRO A 304 -8.87 4.79 -3.16
C PRO A 304 -9.05 5.36 -1.74
N LEU A 305 -8.47 6.54 -1.53
CA LEU A 305 -8.76 7.40 -0.39
C LEU A 305 -9.85 8.40 -0.78
N ILE A 306 -10.93 8.45 0.00
CA ILE A 306 -12.06 9.37 -0.21
C ILE A 306 -12.13 10.30 1.00
N GLU A 307 -11.80 11.56 0.81
CA GLU A 307 -11.62 12.54 1.88
C GLU A 307 -12.50 13.78 1.66
N ASP A 308 -13.25 14.21 2.67
CA ASP A 308 -14.03 15.46 2.66
C ASP A 308 -14.96 15.61 1.43
N CYS A 309 -15.48 14.49 0.92
CA CYS A 309 -16.35 14.48 -0.26
C CYS A 309 -17.84 14.60 0.14
N VAL A 310 -18.67 15.00 -0.82
CA VAL A 310 -20.13 14.96 -0.70
C VAL A 310 -20.67 14.06 -1.80
N VAL A 311 -21.34 12.98 -1.44
CA VAL A 311 -22.02 12.07 -2.37
C VAL A 311 -23.52 12.19 -2.14
N GLU A 312 -24.27 12.57 -3.18
CA GLU A 312 -25.70 12.78 -3.00
C GLU A 312 -26.59 12.40 -4.20
N GLY A 313 -27.79 11.90 -3.87
CA GLY A 313 -28.83 11.67 -4.87
C GLY A 313 -28.60 10.45 -5.76
N ALA A 314 -27.82 9.45 -5.32
CA ALA A 314 -27.64 8.22 -6.08
C ALA A 314 -28.95 7.40 -6.14
N GLY A 315 -29.24 6.82 -7.31
CA GLY A 315 -30.44 6.02 -7.58
C GLY A 315 -30.45 4.65 -6.89
N GLU A 316 -29.28 4.19 -6.44
CA GLU A 316 -29.08 2.98 -5.65
C GLU A 316 -28.24 3.35 -4.42
N TYR A 317 -26.93 3.09 -4.45
CA TYR A 317 -26.02 3.34 -3.34
C TYR A 317 -25.15 4.56 -3.57
N GLY A 318 -24.88 5.32 -2.49
CA GLY A 318 -23.90 6.39 -2.53
C GLY A 318 -22.50 5.86 -2.85
N VAL A 319 -22.07 4.84 -2.11
CA VAL A 319 -20.79 4.15 -2.33
C VAL A 319 -21.01 2.64 -2.35
N GLN A 320 -20.51 1.96 -3.38
CA GLN A 320 -20.63 0.51 -3.56
C GLN A 320 -19.26 -0.13 -3.69
N LEU A 321 -19.01 -1.15 -2.86
CA LEU A 321 -17.76 -1.92 -2.86
C LEU A 321 -18.02 -3.33 -3.36
N LEU A 322 -17.22 -3.75 -4.33
CA LEU A 322 -17.28 -5.03 -5.00
C LEU A 322 -15.97 -5.81 -4.79
N ASP A 323 -15.99 -7.12 -5.07
CA ASP A 323 -14.82 -7.99 -5.11
C ASP A 323 -13.96 -7.98 -3.83
N GLN A 324 -12.74 -7.42 -3.88
CA GLN A 324 -11.76 -7.29 -2.79
C GLN A 324 -11.41 -5.81 -2.54
N ALA A 325 -12.33 -4.90 -2.87
CA ALA A 325 -12.14 -3.47 -2.70
C ALA A 325 -11.88 -3.10 -1.24
N ARG A 326 -10.99 -2.14 -1.03
CA ARG A 326 -10.55 -1.71 0.31
C ARG A 326 -10.36 -0.19 0.45
N PRO A 327 -11.38 0.64 0.13
CA PRO A 327 -11.24 2.08 0.26
C PRO A 327 -11.23 2.54 1.72
N VAL A 328 -10.66 3.72 1.92
CA VAL A 328 -10.73 4.46 3.17
C VAL A 328 -11.55 5.72 2.93
N VAL A 329 -12.57 5.93 3.77
CA VAL A 329 -13.48 7.08 3.69
C VAL A 329 -13.33 7.91 4.96
N HIS A 330 -13.00 9.19 4.80
CA HIS A 330 -12.80 10.13 5.89
C HIS A 330 -13.55 11.43 5.62
N GLY A 331 -14.17 12.03 6.64
CA GLY A 331 -14.80 13.36 6.55
C GLY A 331 -15.93 13.48 5.51
N THR A 332 -16.42 12.36 4.98
CA THR A 332 -17.27 12.34 3.79
C THR A 332 -18.76 12.32 4.17
N ARG A 333 -19.58 13.06 3.43
CA ARG A 333 -21.04 13.10 3.60
C ARG A 333 -21.74 12.37 2.48
N VAL A 334 -22.47 11.30 2.82
CA VAL A 334 -23.30 10.54 1.90
C VAL A 334 -24.77 10.78 2.22
N GLN A 335 -25.57 11.23 1.26
CA GLN A 335 -26.97 11.58 1.56
C GLN A 335 -27.97 11.39 0.43
N ARG A 336 -29.25 11.25 0.79
CA ARG A 336 -30.38 11.20 -0.17
C ARG A 336 -30.20 10.11 -1.25
N CYS A 337 -29.64 8.96 -0.87
CA CYS A 337 -29.46 7.81 -1.78
C CYS A 337 -30.63 6.84 -1.62
N VAL A 338 -31.17 6.33 -2.72
CA VAL A 338 -32.45 5.60 -2.72
C VAL A 338 -32.34 4.24 -2.02
N ALA A 339 -31.34 3.41 -2.35
CA ALA A 339 -31.16 2.08 -1.75
C ALA A 339 -30.36 2.16 -0.45
N GLY A 340 -29.23 2.88 -0.43
CA GLY A 340 -28.48 3.10 0.81
C GLY A 340 -27.28 4.01 0.69
N GLY A 341 -26.68 4.36 1.83
CA GLY A 341 -25.43 5.15 1.85
C GLY A 341 -24.25 4.32 1.34
N PHE A 342 -24.03 3.15 1.94
CA PHE A 342 -22.96 2.23 1.55
C PHE A 342 -23.49 0.81 1.28
N LEU A 343 -22.95 0.16 0.25
CA LEU A 343 -23.02 -1.29 0.04
C LEU A 343 -21.59 -1.87 0.09
N VAL A 344 -21.39 -2.88 0.93
CA VAL A 344 -20.11 -3.61 1.02
C VAL A 344 -20.36 -5.08 0.70
N GLU A 345 -20.04 -5.51 -0.51
CA GLU A 345 -20.23 -6.90 -0.93
C GLU A 345 -19.27 -7.88 -0.21
N ALA A 346 -19.60 -9.16 -0.29
CA ALA A 346 -18.78 -10.23 0.27
C ALA A 346 -17.35 -10.19 -0.31
N GLY A 347 -16.35 -10.14 0.57
CA GLY A 347 -14.93 -10.04 0.19
C GLY A 347 -14.36 -8.61 0.23
N ALA A 348 -15.21 -7.59 0.13
CA ALA A 348 -14.79 -6.20 0.28
C ALA A 348 -14.63 -5.80 1.77
N THR A 349 -13.78 -4.81 2.02
CA THR A 349 -13.56 -4.24 3.37
C THR A 349 -13.63 -2.73 3.35
N LEU A 350 -14.58 -2.16 4.09
CA LEU A 350 -14.78 -0.72 4.22
C LEU A 350 -14.14 -0.17 5.50
N THR A 351 -13.42 0.95 5.41
CA THR A 351 -13.04 1.77 6.57
C THR A 351 -13.68 3.14 6.44
N VAL A 352 -14.49 3.54 7.43
CA VAL A 352 -15.12 4.86 7.51
C VAL A 352 -14.74 5.53 8.82
N ASP A 353 -14.32 6.79 8.74
CA ASP A 353 -14.01 7.62 9.90
C ASP A 353 -14.57 9.04 9.73
N GLN A 354 -15.04 9.65 10.83
CA GLN A 354 -15.55 11.02 10.88
C GLN A 354 -16.54 11.39 9.76
N SER A 355 -17.36 10.44 9.31
CA SER A 355 -18.22 10.61 8.14
C SER A 355 -19.69 10.65 8.52
N THR A 356 -20.53 11.16 7.62
CA THR A 356 -21.97 11.29 7.85
C THR A 356 -22.78 10.59 6.77
N VAL A 357 -23.81 9.84 7.17
CA VAL A 357 -24.76 9.19 6.26
C VAL A 357 -26.17 9.60 6.64
N ARG A 358 -26.91 10.24 5.73
CA ARG A 358 -28.25 10.77 6.04
C ARG A 358 -29.29 10.61 4.94
N ASP A 359 -30.54 10.42 5.34
CA ASP A 359 -31.71 10.42 4.45
C ASP A 359 -31.59 9.38 3.31
N CYS A 360 -31.01 8.21 3.61
CA CYS A 360 -30.82 7.11 2.66
C CYS A 360 -31.81 5.97 2.91
N GLY A 361 -32.02 5.08 1.93
CA GLY A 361 -32.82 3.85 2.11
C GLY A 361 -32.35 3.04 3.33
N LEU A 362 -31.11 2.54 3.28
CA LEU A 362 -30.34 2.05 4.43
C LEU A 362 -29.17 3.01 4.70
N GLY A 363 -28.70 3.12 5.93
CA GLY A 363 -27.44 3.84 6.17
C GLY A 363 -26.27 3.06 5.55
N LEU A 364 -26.02 1.86 6.07
CA LEU A 364 -25.01 0.93 5.54
C LEU A 364 -25.60 -0.48 5.38
N GLN A 365 -25.28 -1.16 4.27
CA GLN A 365 -25.55 -2.57 4.05
C GLN A 365 -24.23 -3.34 3.88
N LEU A 366 -24.03 -4.37 4.71
CA LEU A 366 -22.76 -5.09 4.81
C LEU A 366 -22.96 -6.59 4.55
N ASP A 367 -22.42 -7.07 3.43
CA ASP A 367 -22.17 -8.49 3.13
C ASP A 367 -20.69 -8.86 3.39
N GLY A 368 -19.79 -7.87 3.38
CA GLY A 368 -18.36 -7.98 3.71
C GLY A 368 -18.01 -7.49 5.12
N ALA A 369 -16.83 -6.88 5.26
CA ALA A 369 -16.37 -6.33 6.54
C ALA A 369 -16.40 -4.79 6.55
N ALA A 370 -16.79 -4.18 7.66
CA ALA A 370 -16.68 -2.73 7.82
C ALA A 370 -16.18 -2.32 9.21
N THR A 371 -15.31 -1.31 9.23
CA THR A 371 -14.92 -0.58 10.43
C THR A 371 -15.43 0.86 10.30
N VAL A 372 -16.30 1.28 11.23
CA VAL A 372 -16.93 2.60 11.24
C VAL A 372 -16.59 3.27 12.56
N THR A 373 -15.88 4.39 12.52
CA THR A 373 -15.39 5.10 13.71
C THR A 373 -15.84 6.56 13.70
N GLY A 374 -16.29 7.07 14.85
CA GLY A 374 -16.58 8.50 15.01
C GLY A 374 -17.57 9.08 14.00
N SER A 375 -18.48 8.26 13.47
CA SER A 375 -19.33 8.62 12.34
C SER A 375 -20.80 8.73 12.76
N ASP A 376 -21.59 9.49 12.01
CA ASP A 376 -23.01 9.76 12.29
C ASP A 376 -23.87 9.17 11.15
N VAL A 377 -24.71 8.19 11.49
CA VAL A 377 -25.66 7.53 10.58
C VAL A 377 -27.06 7.88 11.05
N GLY A 378 -27.75 8.72 10.28
CA GLY A 378 -29.01 9.32 10.70
C GLY A 378 -30.12 9.17 9.67
N ALA A 379 -31.37 9.14 10.12
CA ALA A 379 -32.55 9.29 9.25
C ALA A 379 -32.59 8.30 8.06
N ALA A 380 -32.12 7.07 8.26
CA ALA A 380 -32.30 6.01 7.26
C ALA A 380 -33.79 5.63 7.17
N HIS A 381 -34.33 5.39 5.98
CA HIS A 381 -35.74 4.98 5.83
C HIS A 381 -36.01 3.56 6.38
N GLY A 382 -35.02 2.67 6.27
CA GLY A 382 -35.00 1.33 6.83
C GLY A 382 -34.06 1.25 8.04
N ALA A 383 -33.22 0.22 8.10
CA ALA A 383 -32.23 0.09 9.14
C ALA A 383 -31.08 1.11 8.97
N GLY A 384 -30.56 1.60 10.10
CA GLY A 384 -29.36 2.44 10.09
C GLY A 384 -28.16 1.67 9.55
N ILE A 385 -27.87 0.50 10.11
CA ILE A 385 -26.83 -0.42 9.61
C ILE A 385 -27.38 -1.84 9.57
N LEU A 386 -27.31 -2.48 8.41
CA LEU A 386 -27.73 -3.87 8.18
C LEU A 386 -26.49 -4.74 7.95
N VAL A 387 -26.30 -5.75 8.79
CA VAL A 387 -25.19 -6.70 8.74
C VAL A 387 -25.72 -8.08 8.32
N GLN A 388 -25.37 -8.51 7.11
CA GLN A 388 -25.86 -9.73 6.47
C GLN A 388 -25.07 -10.98 6.93
N PRO A 389 -25.55 -12.20 6.67
CA PRO A 389 -24.89 -13.43 7.12
C PRO A 389 -23.43 -13.52 6.62
N GLY A 390 -22.49 -13.87 7.51
CA GLY A 390 -21.06 -13.93 7.19
C GLY A 390 -20.32 -12.59 7.22
N ALA A 391 -21.04 -11.47 7.28
CA ALA A 391 -20.46 -10.13 7.38
C ALA A 391 -19.98 -9.81 8.81
N HIS A 392 -19.09 -8.82 8.90
CA HIS A 392 -18.53 -8.37 10.17
C HIS A 392 -18.54 -6.83 10.30
N LEU A 393 -19.14 -6.32 11.37
CA LEU A 393 -19.15 -4.90 11.70
C LEU A 393 -18.29 -4.60 12.94
N THR A 394 -17.41 -3.62 12.86
CA THR A 394 -16.81 -2.95 14.01
C THR A 394 -17.25 -1.48 14.02
N LEU A 395 -18.18 -1.14 14.92
CA LEU A 395 -18.75 0.21 15.09
C LEU A 395 -18.23 0.83 16.39
N LEU A 396 -17.49 1.92 16.29
CA LEU A 396 -16.78 2.54 17.41
C LEU A 396 -17.12 4.03 17.52
N ARG A 397 -17.44 4.50 18.73
CA ARG A 397 -17.63 5.94 19.03
C ARG A 397 -18.56 6.66 18.03
N SER A 398 -19.57 5.95 17.53
CA SER A 398 -20.41 6.41 16.42
C SER A 398 -21.86 6.54 16.87
N ARG A 399 -22.62 7.36 16.15
CA ARG A 399 -24.03 7.63 16.45
C ARG A 399 -24.91 7.07 15.34
N VAL A 400 -25.93 6.29 15.71
CA VAL A 400 -26.95 5.78 14.79
C VAL A 400 -28.33 6.19 15.29
N HIS A 401 -29.05 6.99 14.51
CA HIS A 401 -30.25 7.64 15.03
C HIS A 401 -31.37 7.85 14.03
N HIS A 402 -32.61 7.94 14.52
CA HIS A 402 -33.79 8.28 13.72
C HIS A 402 -34.01 7.38 12.50
N SER A 403 -33.54 6.13 12.55
CA SER A 403 -33.78 5.16 11.47
C SER A 403 -35.25 4.71 11.50
N GLY A 404 -35.86 4.49 10.33
CA GLY A 404 -37.24 4.00 10.20
C GLY A 404 -37.41 2.52 10.56
N GLY A 405 -36.30 1.78 10.70
CA GLY A 405 -36.21 0.45 11.28
C GLY A 405 -35.26 0.40 12.49
N PRO A 406 -34.60 -0.75 12.75
CA PRO A 406 -33.59 -0.85 13.79
C PRO A 406 -32.39 0.07 13.54
N GLY A 407 -31.74 0.53 14.60
CA GLY A 407 -30.49 1.29 14.49
C GLY A 407 -29.40 0.43 13.85
N VAL A 408 -29.03 -0.68 14.51
CA VAL A 408 -28.10 -1.69 13.96
C VAL A 408 -28.76 -3.05 13.96
N TRP A 409 -28.79 -3.72 12.81
CA TRP A 409 -29.41 -5.03 12.64
C TRP A 409 -28.37 -6.08 12.24
N PHE A 410 -28.11 -7.01 13.16
CA PHE A 410 -27.31 -8.21 12.93
C PHE A 410 -28.22 -9.39 12.54
N THR A 411 -28.22 -9.76 11.27
CA THR A 411 -28.94 -10.95 10.78
C THR A 411 -28.29 -12.25 11.28
N ALA A 412 -28.98 -13.38 11.14
CA ALA A 412 -28.48 -14.67 11.60
C ALA A 412 -27.16 -15.06 10.90
N GLY A 413 -26.11 -15.34 11.68
CA GLY A 413 -24.78 -15.68 11.15
C GLY A 413 -23.86 -14.49 10.88
N SER A 414 -24.33 -13.25 11.12
CA SER A 414 -23.49 -12.06 11.13
C SER A 414 -22.78 -11.88 12.49
N SER A 415 -21.67 -11.14 12.53
CA SER A 415 -20.93 -10.89 13.78
C SER A 415 -20.50 -9.44 13.89
N GLY A 416 -20.16 -8.98 15.10
CA GLY A 416 -19.64 -7.64 15.22
C GLY A 416 -19.34 -7.16 16.63
N ARG A 417 -18.81 -5.94 16.68
CA ARG A 417 -18.53 -5.20 17.90
C ARG A 417 -19.12 -3.81 17.79
N VAL A 418 -19.86 -3.39 18.80
CA VAL A 418 -20.42 -2.04 18.96
C VAL A 418 -19.89 -1.48 20.27
N ASN A 419 -19.08 -0.42 20.22
CA ASN A 419 -18.44 0.11 21.42
C ASN A 419 -18.43 1.64 21.47
N GLY A 420 -18.77 2.20 22.63
CA GLY A 420 -18.81 3.65 22.83
C GLY A 420 -19.84 4.37 21.96
N CYS A 421 -20.89 3.68 21.48
CA CYS A 421 -21.81 4.21 20.48
C CYS A 421 -23.10 4.78 21.11
N GLU A 422 -23.80 5.61 20.33
CA GLU A 422 -25.13 6.11 20.66
C GLU A 422 -26.14 5.60 19.63
N LEU A 423 -27.03 4.68 20.03
CA LEU A 423 -28.11 4.18 19.17
C LEU A 423 -29.41 4.79 19.70
N VAL A 424 -29.90 5.87 19.10
CA VAL A 424 -30.96 6.69 19.72
C VAL A 424 -32.11 7.02 18.79
N GLU A 425 -33.32 7.05 19.33
CA GLU A 425 -34.52 7.53 18.63
C GLU A 425 -34.81 6.80 17.31
N ASN A 426 -34.40 5.53 17.19
CA ASN A 426 -34.76 4.69 16.03
C ASN A 426 -36.18 4.14 16.19
N ALA A 427 -36.92 3.99 15.11
CA ALA A 427 -38.31 3.51 15.14
C ALA A 427 -38.41 2.02 15.54
N GLY A 428 -37.39 1.21 15.21
CA GLY A 428 -37.19 -0.15 15.71
C GLY A 428 -36.17 -0.20 16.86
N GLU A 429 -35.70 -1.40 17.21
CA GLU A 429 -34.71 -1.58 18.27
C GLU A 429 -33.42 -0.80 17.98
N GLY A 430 -32.78 -0.25 19.01
CA GLY A 430 -31.46 0.37 18.85
C GLY A 430 -30.45 -0.64 18.27
N LEU A 431 -30.52 -1.89 18.73
CA LEU A 431 -29.76 -3.01 18.21
C LEU A 431 -30.64 -4.27 18.14
N LEU A 432 -30.81 -4.82 16.94
CA LEU A 432 -31.55 -6.06 16.66
C LEU A 432 -30.56 -7.19 16.31
N ARG A 433 -30.80 -8.40 16.85
CA ARG A 433 -30.03 -9.60 16.52
C ARG A 433 -30.97 -10.78 16.23
N ASP A 434 -30.74 -11.48 15.12
CA ASP A 434 -31.56 -12.63 14.73
C ASP A 434 -30.92 -13.99 15.05
N GLY A 435 -29.67 -14.02 15.54
CA GLY A 435 -28.91 -15.26 15.76
C GLY A 435 -28.01 -15.27 16.98
N ALA A 436 -27.39 -16.43 17.24
CA ALA A 436 -26.49 -16.67 18.38
C ALA A 436 -25.02 -16.25 18.13
N ALA A 437 -24.70 -15.75 16.94
CA ALA A 437 -23.35 -15.33 16.59
C ALA A 437 -22.85 -14.21 17.51
N PRO A 438 -21.53 -14.15 17.80
CA PRO A 438 -20.99 -13.24 18.80
C PRO A 438 -21.09 -11.78 18.32
N VAL A 439 -22.04 -11.05 18.91
CA VAL A 439 -22.13 -9.59 18.82
C VAL A 439 -21.79 -9.02 20.20
N ARG A 440 -20.67 -8.30 20.29
CA ARG A 440 -20.19 -7.69 21.53
C ARG A 440 -20.60 -6.23 21.59
N VAL A 441 -21.34 -5.86 22.63
CA VAL A 441 -21.77 -4.48 22.86
C VAL A 441 -21.16 -4.01 24.17
N ASP A 442 -20.37 -2.93 24.10
CA ASP A 442 -19.68 -2.33 25.24
C ASP A 442 -19.97 -0.81 25.26
N ALA A 443 -20.09 -0.21 26.45
CA ALA A 443 -20.21 1.25 26.64
C ALA A 443 -21.15 1.99 25.65
N THR A 444 -22.26 1.36 25.25
CA THR A 444 -23.16 1.86 24.20
C THR A 444 -24.50 2.27 24.80
N THR A 445 -24.94 3.48 24.49
CA THR A 445 -26.20 4.06 24.96
C THR A 445 -27.32 3.74 23.98
N MET A 446 -28.44 3.21 24.47
CA MET A 446 -29.62 2.91 23.65
C MET A 446 -30.85 3.57 24.27
N VAL A 447 -31.26 4.74 23.76
CA VAL A 447 -32.32 5.57 24.36
C VAL A 447 -33.35 5.98 23.31
N GLY A 448 -34.63 5.92 23.66
CA GLY A 448 -35.72 6.40 22.80
C GLY A 448 -36.01 5.54 21.56
N ASN A 449 -35.43 4.33 21.48
CA ASN A 449 -35.69 3.41 20.37
C ASN A 449 -37.02 2.66 20.56
N GLY A 450 -37.70 2.30 19.47
CA GLY A 450 -38.85 1.41 19.47
C GLY A 450 -38.46 -0.06 19.69
N GLY A 451 -39.46 -0.93 19.86
CA GLY A 451 -39.25 -2.37 20.08
C GLY A 451 -38.98 -2.77 21.53
N THR A 452 -39.08 -4.07 21.81
CA THR A 452 -38.74 -4.62 23.13
C THR A 452 -37.23 -4.48 23.31
N PRO A 453 -36.73 -3.96 24.46
CA PRO A 453 -35.30 -3.96 24.72
C PRO A 453 -34.80 -5.38 24.58
N VAL A 454 -34.05 -5.68 23.50
CA VAL A 454 -33.27 -6.93 23.44
C VAL A 454 -32.43 -6.87 24.69
N GLY A 455 -32.64 -7.84 25.58
CA GLY A 455 -31.88 -7.97 26.80
C GLY A 455 -30.43 -7.77 26.44
N ALA A 456 -29.91 -6.59 26.79
CA ALA A 456 -28.49 -6.44 26.99
C ALA A 456 -28.21 -7.58 27.96
N GLN A 457 -27.63 -8.67 27.45
CA GLN A 457 -26.81 -9.47 28.33
C GLN A 457 -25.82 -8.42 28.81
N HIS A 458 -26.08 -7.90 30.01
CA HIS A 458 -25.04 -7.31 30.80
C HIS A 458 -23.88 -8.27 30.62
N PRO A 459 -22.70 -7.82 30.17
CA PRO A 459 -21.54 -8.68 30.20
C PRO A 459 -21.59 -9.33 31.59
N PRO A 460 -21.51 -10.68 31.67
CA PRO A 460 -21.55 -11.34 32.97
C PRO A 460 -20.59 -10.55 33.87
N PRO A 461 -20.99 -10.25 35.11
CA PRO A 461 -20.29 -9.29 35.96
C PRO A 461 -18.79 -9.57 35.89
N PRO A 462 -17.94 -8.52 35.84
CA PRO A 462 -16.50 -8.65 35.68
C PRO A 462 -15.99 -9.85 36.46
N GLN A 463 -15.41 -10.82 35.75
CA GLN A 463 -14.87 -11.97 36.45
C GLN A 463 -13.57 -11.52 37.11
N ASP A 464 -13.44 -11.76 38.43
CA ASP A 464 -12.17 -11.57 39.11
C ASP A 464 -11.11 -12.39 38.39
N VAL A 465 -9.97 -11.76 38.10
CA VAL A 465 -8.87 -12.44 37.42
C VAL A 465 -8.30 -13.49 38.38
N PRO A 466 -8.39 -14.80 38.05
CA PRO A 466 -7.87 -15.85 38.90
C PRO A 466 -6.35 -15.70 39.02
N GLU A 467 -5.83 -15.93 40.23
CA GLU A 467 -4.39 -15.96 40.46
C GLU A 467 -3.85 -17.37 40.21
N ALA A 468 -2.74 -17.47 39.47
CA ALA A 468 -2.09 -18.75 39.24
C ALA A 468 -1.65 -19.40 40.57
N PRO A 469 -1.75 -20.74 40.70
CA PRO A 469 -1.24 -21.44 41.86
C PRO A 469 0.30 -21.49 41.86
N GLY A 470 0.89 -21.75 43.03
CA GLY A 470 2.34 -21.97 43.16
C GLY A 470 3.17 -20.70 43.40
N ALA A 471 2.55 -19.61 43.86
CA ALA A 471 3.25 -18.40 44.27
C ALA A 471 4.13 -18.64 45.53
N TRP A 472 5.41 -18.30 45.44
CA TRP A 472 6.34 -18.31 46.57
C TRP A 472 6.21 -17.02 47.40
N PRO A 473 6.43 -17.08 48.74
CA PRO A 473 6.45 -15.87 49.58
C PRO A 473 7.45 -14.84 49.03
N LEU A 474 6.99 -13.59 48.83
CA LEU A 474 7.74 -12.45 48.29
C LEU A 474 8.27 -12.55 46.85
N LEU A 475 8.51 -13.76 46.33
CA LEU A 475 9.02 -14.01 44.97
C LEU A 475 7.90 -14.25 43.95
N GLY A 476 6.68 -14.56 44.40
CA GLY A 476 5.56 -14.86 43.51
C GLY A 476 5.89 -16.04 42.60
N HIS A 477 5.73 -15.84 41.30
CA HIS A 477 5.90 -16.84 40.25
C HIS A 477 7.26 -16.75 39.54
N ILE A 478 8.24 -16.00 40.08
CA ILE A 478 9.59 -15.89 39.49
C ILE A 478 10.25 -17.27 39.39
N VAL A 479 10.20 -18.07 40.46
CA VAL A 479 10.85 -19.39 40.51
C VAL A 479 10.30 -20.37 39.47
N PRO A 480 8.97 -20.62 39.38
CA PRO A 480 8.44 -21.49 38.34
C PRO A 480 8.68 -20.95 36.93
N MET A 481 8.59 -19.64 36.72
CA MET A 481 8.88 -19.00 35.43
C MET A 481 10.34 -19.20 34.98
N LEU A 482 11.31 -19.15 35.90
CA LEU A 482 12.73 -19.34 35.56
C LEU A 482 13.14 -20.81 35.44
N ARG A 483 12.53 -21.71 36.22
CA ARG A 483 12.89 -23.14 36.20
C ARG A 483 12.26 -23.91 35.05
N GLN A 484 11.02 -23.61 34.71
CA GLN A 484 10.25 -24.35 33.69
C GLN A 484 9.35 -23.40 32.87
N PRO A 485 9.89 -22.37 32.18
CA PRO A 485 9.07 -21.41 31.43
C PRO A 485 8.16 -22.05 30.38
N LEU A 486 8.69 -23.04 29.64
CA LEU A 486 7.97 -23.75 28.57
C LEU A 486 6.84 -24.66 29.09
N GLY A 487 6.89 -25.08 30.36
CA GLY A 487 5.78 -25.80 31.00
C GLY A 487 4.83 -24.86 31.74
N PHE A 488 5.37 -23.83 32.39
CA PHE A 488 4.60 -22.89 33.20
C PHE A 488 3.63 -22.07 32.37
N LEU A 489 4.08 -21.49 31.25
CA LEU A 489 3.23 -20.64 30.40
C LEU A 489 2.02 -21.40 29.81
N PRO A 490 2.19 -22.51 29.05
CA PRO A 490 1.06 -23.34 28.60
C PRO A 490 0.12 -23.78 29.73
N GLY A 491 0.67 -24.10 30.91
CA GLY A 491 -0.13 -24.50 32.07
C GLY A 491 -1.12 -23.42 32.53
N LEU A 492 -0.87 -22.14 32.26
CA LEU A 492 -1.76 -21.04 32.65
C LEU A 492 -3.10 -21.08 31.93
N ALA A 493 -3.17 -21.63 30.71
CA ALA A 493 -4.41 -21.74 29.94
C ALA A 493 -5.53 -22.49 30.69
N ARG A 494 -5.17 -23.40 31.60
CA ARG A 494 -6.11 -24.19 32.41
C ARG A 494 -6.77 -23.40 33.54
N HIS A 495 -6.27 -22.21 33.86
CA HIS A 495 -6.74 -21.42 34.99
C HIS A 495 -7.71 -20.29 34.60
N GLY A 496 -7.83 -19.97 33.32
CA GLY A 496 -8.76 -18.97 32.79
C GLY A 496 -8.19 -18.23 31.58
N ASP A 497 -9.04 -17.45 30.92
CA ASP A 497 -8.69 -16.69 29.69
C ASP A 497 -7.73 -15.52 29.95
N VAL A 498 -7.74 -15.01 31.18
CA VAL A 498 -6.76 -14.07 31.73
C VAL A 498 -6.40 -14.56 33.12
N VAL A 499 -5.11 -14.70 33.40
CA VAL A 499 -4.60 -15.25 34.66
C VAL A 499 -3.59 -14.30 35.27
N ARG A 500 -3.76 -13.98 36.55
CA ARG A 500 -2.83 -13.11 37.28
C ARG A 500 -1.65 -13.94 37.79
N VAL A 501 -0.44 -13.55 37.40
CA VAL A 501 0.82 -14.01 37.99
C VAL A 501 1.49 -12.86 38.72
N ARG A 502 2.53 -13.16 39.50
CA ARG A 502 3.28 -12.17 40.28
C ARG A 502 4.76 -12.29 40.00
N PHE A 503 5.40 -11.24 39.52
CA PHE A 503 6.85 -11.16 39.45
C PHE A 503 7.35 -10.35 40.64
N GLY A 504 7.71 -11.06 41.72
CA GLY A 504 7.91 -10.44 43.03
C GLY A 504 6.60 -9.84 43.54
N ARG A 505 6.57 -8.50 43.65
CA ARG A 505 5.37 -7.74 44.05
C ARG A 505 4.54 -7.21 42.88
N LEU A 506 5.06 -7.29 41.65
CA LEU A 506 4.39 -6.78 40.46
C LEU A 506 3.33 -7.78 39.98
N PRO A 507 2.03 -7.43 39.96
CA PRO A 507 1.01 -8.24 39.31
C PRO A 507 1.17 -8.14 37.79
N VAL A 508 1.09 -9.29 37.11
CA VAL A 508 1.14 -9.40 35.64
C VAL A 508 -0.05 -10.24 35.19
N TYR A 509 -0.77 -9.78 34.17
CA TYR A 509 -1.97 -10.41 33.64
C TYR A 509 -1.61 -11.17 32.36
N VAL A 510 -1.55 -12.50 32.45
CA VAL A 510 -1.26 -13.37 31.31
C VAL A 510 -2.55 -13.67 30.55
N VAL A 511 -2.59 -13.28 29.29
CA VAL A 511 -3.72 -13.50 28.38
C VAL A 511 -3.50 -14.81 27.64
N THR A 512 -4.43 -15.76 27.81
CA THR A 512 -4.27 -17.16 27.40
C THR A 512 -5.29 -17.58 26.31
N HIS A 513 -6.28 -16.74 26.02
CA HIS A 513 -7.33 -17.02 25.04
C HIS A 513 -7.15 -16.20 23.75
N PRO A 514 -7.30 -16.78 22.55
CA PRO A 514 -7.14 -16.07 21.26
C PRO A 514 -7.94 -14.77 21.15
N ASP A 515 -9.23 -14.79 21.50
CA ASP A 515 -10.08 -13.60 21.45
C ASP A 515 -9.61 -12.49 22.40
N ALA A 516 -9.14 -12.86 23.60
CA ALA A 516 -8.61 -11.89 24.57
C ALA A 516 -7.26 -11.32 24.11
N VAL A 517 -6.44 -12.11 23.40
CA VAL A 517 -5.21 -11.59 22.76
C VAL A 517 -5.55 -10.66 21.61
N ARG A 518 -6.61 -10.94 20.84
CA ARG A 518 -7.12 -10.05 19.80
C ARG A 518 -7.58 -8.72 20.37
N ASP A 519 -8.28 -8.71 21.51
CA ASP A 519 -8.69 -7.49 22.23
C ASP A 519 -7.49 -6.57 22.54
N VAL A 520 -6.29 -7.15 22.73
CA VAL A 520 -5.06 -6.43 23.09
C VAL A 520 -4.26 -5.99 21.87
N LEU A 521 -4.29 -6.77 20.78
CA LEU A 521 -3.42 -6.55 19.61
C LEU A 521 -4.07 -5.81 18.45
N VAL A 522 -5.39 -5.95 18.28
CA VAL A 522 -6.13 -5.31 17.20
C VAL A 522 -6.65 -3.95 17.67
N PRO A 523 -6.57 -2.90 16.84
CA PRO A 523 -7.13 -1.59 17.18
C PRO A 523 -8.56 -1.70 17.72
N GLY A 524 -8.83 -1.01 18.82
CA GLY A 524 -10.14 -0.92 19.44
C GLY A 524 -10.27 0.39 20.21
N ASP A 525 -11.05 0.38 21.29
CA ASP A 525 -11.35 1.58 22.07
C ASP A 525 -10.23 2.04 22.99
N VAL A 526 -9.32 1.13 23.33
CA VAL A 526 -8.18 1.39 24.22
C VAL A 526 -6.91 1.08 23.46
N ASP A 527 -6.04 2.08 23.34
CA ASP A 527 -4.68 1.88 22.86
C ASP A 527 -3.86 1.22 23.98
N PHE A 528 -3.10 0.19 23.61
CA PHE A 528 -2.14 -0.47 24.50
C PHE A 528 -0.72 -0.01 24.16
N GLU A 529 0.05 0.31 25.19
CA GLU A 529 1.47 0.62 25.04
C GLU A 529 2.32 -0.65 25.07
N ARG A 530 3.58 -0.52 24.67
CA ARG A 530 4.62 -1.51 24.93
C ARG A 530 4.75 -1.69 26.45
N GLY A 531 4.76 -2.94 26.91
CA GLY A 531 4.91 -3.27 28.34
C GLY A 531 6.35 -3.62 28.73
N ILE A 532 6.50 -4.17 29.93
CA ILE A 532 7.77 -4.49 30.60
C ILE A 532 8.82 -5.20 29.73
N CYS A 533 8.45 -6.11 28.83
CA CYS A 533 9.37 -6.80 27.92
C CYS A 533 10.16 -5.81 27.05
N PHE A 534 9.51 -4.77 26.53
CA PHE A 534 10.11 -3.81 25.62
C PHE A 534 10.88 -2.72 26.37
N ASP A 535 10.42 -2.33 27.57
CA ASP A 535 11.16 -1.44 28.47
C ASP A 535 12.55 -2.02 28.82
N ARG A 536 12.66 -3.36 28.95
CA ARG A 536 13.96 -4.02 29.21
C ARG A 536 14.86 -4.11 27.98
N LEU A 537 14.31 -3.92 26.77
CA LEU A 537 15.03 -3.89 25.50
C LEU A 537 15.49 -2.46 25.12
N GLU A 538 14.73 -1.43 25.51
CA GLU A 538 15.00 -0.02 25.17
C GLU A 538 16.43 0.44 25.48
N PRO A 539 17.08 0.11 26.62
CA PRO A 539 18.46 0.52 26.86
C PRO A 539 19.48 -0.03 25.85
N GLY A 540 19.16 -1.17 25.22
CA GLY A 540 19.99 -1.79 24.18
C GLY A 540 19.64 -1.35 22.78
N LEU A 541 18.36 -1.12 22.49
CA LEU A 541 17.86 -0.83 21.14
C LEU A 541 17.61 0.66 20.86
N GLY A 542 17.49 1.50 21.89
CA GLY A 542 16.96 2.85 21.77
C GLY A 542 15.45 2.88 21.51
N GLN A 543 14.94 4.05 21.15
CA GLN A 543 13.52 4.28 20.83
C GLN A 543 13.24 3.97 19.36
N GLY A 544 13.24 2.69 19.03
CA GLY A 544 12.98 2.15 17.69
C GLY A 544 11.52 1.69 17.52
N ILE A 545 11.15 1.21 16.32
CA ILE A 545 9.79 0.70 16.07
C ILE A 545 9.40 -0.45 17.02
N ALA A 546 10.36 -1.21 17.54
CA ALA A 546 10.11 -2.28 18.50
C ALA A 546 9.72 -1.76 19.90
N THR A 547 10.23 -0.61 20.32
CA THR A 547 10.08 -0.05 21.68
C THR A 547 9.12 1.14 21.73
N ALA A 548 8.87 1.80 20.60
CA ALA A 548 7.91 2.88 20.48
C ALA A 548 6.45 2.41 20.66
N SER A 549 5.60 3.34 21.14
CA SER A 549 4.16 3.16 21.34
C SER A 549 3.37 4.33 20.73
N GLY A 550 2.04 4.18 20.61
CA GLY A 550 1.11 5.26 20.27
C GLY A 550 1.40 5.94 18.92
N VAL A 551 1.41 7.28 18.93
CA VAL A 551 1.61 8.11 17.73
C VAL A 551 2.99 7.86 17.10
N GLU A 552 4.03 7.76 17.91
CA GLU A 552 5.40 7.57 17.39
C GLU A 552 5.56 6.22 16.71
N HIS A 553 5.00 5.15 17.28
CA HIS A 553 4.98 3.85 16.64
C HIS A 553 4.27 3.89 15.28
N ARG A 554 3.13 4.58 15.18
CA ARG A 554 2.39 4.73 13.91
C ARG A 554 3.21 5.50 12.87
N ARG A 555 3.88 6.58 13.27
CA ARG A 555 4.80 7.35 12.42
C ARG A 555 5.94 6.48 11.89
N LEU A 556 6.70 5.85 12.79
CA LEU A 556 7.83 4.97 12.42
C LEU A 556 7.39 3.81 11.52
N ARG A 557 6.23 3.21 11.80
CA ARG A 557 5.68 2.13 10.96
C ARG A 557 5.37 2.59 9.54
N ARG A 558 4.74 3.76 9.37
CA ARG A 558 4.45 4.32 8.02
C ARG A 558 5.73 4.57 7.23
N LEU A 559 6.79 5.05 7.89
CA LEU A 559 8.09 5.31 7.27
C LEU A 559 8.82 4.00 6.87
N LEU A 560 8.73 2.95 7.69
CA LEU A 560 9.46 1.69 7.48
C LEU A 560 8.74 0.68 6.58
N GLN A 561 7.41 0.69 6.52
CA GLN A 561 6.65 -0.33 5.80
C GLN A 561 6.93 -0.41 4.29
N PRO A 562 7.13 0.72 3.55
CA PRO A 562 7.43 0.68 2.11
C PRO A 562 8.73 -0.06 1.76
N VAL A 563 9.64 -0.17 2.72
CA VAL A 563 10.90 -0.91 2.55
C VAL A 563 10.67 -2.42 2.37
N PHE A 564 9.60 -2.94 2.97
CA PHE A 564 9.20 -4.34 2.88
C PHE A 564 8.11 -4.55 1.80
N SER A 565 8.03 -3.66 0.80
CA SER A 565 7.07 -3.77 -0.30
C SER A 565 7.37 -4.97 -1.20
N ARG A 566 6.33 -5.48 -1.87
CA ARG A 566 6.43 -6.64 -2.76
C ARG A 566 7.43 -6.44 -3.89
N GLU A 567 7.54 -5.22 -4.42
CA GLU A 567 8.50 -4.85 -5.47
C GLU A 567 9.96 -5.07 -5.05
N ARG A 568 10.30 -4.88 -3.77
CA ARG A 568 11.66 -5.06 -3.25
C ARG A 568 11.96 -6.51 -2.85
N LEU A 569 10.93 -7.31 -2.53
CA LEU A 569 11.09 -8.69 -2.07
C LEU A 569 11.82 -9.60 -3.07
N ALA A 570 11.60 -9.41 -4.38
CA ALA A 570 12.30 -10.19 -5.41
C ALA A 570 13.82 -9.96 -5.37
N GLY A 571 14.24 -8.70 -5.21
CA GLY A 571 15.65 -8.33 -5.05
C GLY A 571 16.28 -8.93 -3.79
N TYR A 572 15.58 -8.89 -2.66
CA TYR A 572 16.04 -9.50 -1.42
C TYR A 572 16.15 -11.02 -1.52
N SER A 573 15.19 -11.68 -2.18
CA SER A 573 15.19 -13.13 -2.37
C SER A 573 16.39 -13.59 -3.18
N SER A 574 16.82 -12.83 -4.20
CA SER A 574 18.06 -13.14 -4.93
C SER A 574 19.30 -13.05 -4.04
N ILE A 575 19.34 -12.12 -3.08
CA ILE A 575 20.47 -11.97 -2.16
C ILE A 575 20.46 -13.13 -1.15
N MET A 576 19.31 -13.47 -0.58
CA MET A 576 19.15 -14.63 0.33
C MET A 576 19.59 -15.93 -0.32
N ARG A 577 19.16 -16.16 -1.58
CA ARG A 577 19.59 -17.29 -2.41
C ARG A 577 21.11 -17.34 -2.54
N THR A 578 21.72 -16.22 -2.93
CA THR A 578 23.18 -16.12 -3.12
C THR A 578 23.93 -16.42 -1.83
N VAL A 579 23.49 -15.86 -0.69
CA VAL A 579 24.10 -16.11 0.63
C VAL A 579 24.01 -17.58 1.02
N ALA A 580 22.86 -18.23 0.80
CA ALA A 580 22.67 -19.65 1.07
C ALA A 580 23.53 -20.54 0.16
N GLU A 581 23.65 -20.21 -1.13
CA GLU A 581 24.55 -20.90 -2.06
C GLU A 581 26.01 -20.79 -1.62
N GLU A 582 26.48 -19.59 -1.26
CA GLU A 582 27.84 -19.34 -0.77
C GLU A 582 28.12 -20.12 0.52
N THR A 583 27.17 -20.15 1.46
CA THR A 583 27.32 -20.88 2.73
C THR A 583 27.40 -22.39 2.49
N THR A 584 26.55 -22.93 1.61
CA THR A 584 26.49 -24.37 1.34
C THR A 584 27.56 -24.86 0.38
N ALA A 585 28.21 -23.98 -0.39
CA ALA A 585 29.29 -24.35 -1.31
C ALA A 585 30.52 -24.93 -0.60
N ALA A 586 30.75 -24.56 0.66
CA ALA A 586 31.86 -25.07 1.47
C ALA A 586 31.60 -26.44 2.11
N TRP A 587 30.35 -26.94 2.05
CA TRP A 587 29.95 -28.18 2.72
C TRP A 587 30.49 -29.41 1.99
N ARG A 588 30.79 -30.47 2.75
CA ARG A 588 31.24 -31.77 2.26
C ARG A 588 30.29 -32.87 2.70
N ASP A 589 30.14 -33.90 1.88
CA ASP A 589 29.35 -35.08 2.23
C ASP A 589 29.89 -35.73 3.52
N GLY A 590 29.00 -36.02 4.46
CA GLY A 590 29.32 -36.56 5.79
C GLY A 590 29.88 -35.54 6.80
N GLN A 591 29.93 -34.25 6.46
CA GLN A 591 30.42 -33.22 7.38
C GLN A 591 29.43 -32.97 8.53
N GLU A 592 29.96 -32.85 9.74
CA GLU A 592 29.20 -32.34 10.90
C GLU A 592 29.26 -30.81 10.96
N LEU A 593 28.11 -30.19 11.19
CA LEU A 593 27.92 -28.75 11.31
C LEU A 593 27.26 -28.42 12.64
N ALA A 594 27.70 -27.32 13.28
CA ALA A 594 26.92 -26.64 14.30
C ALA A 594 25.83 -25.82 13.61
N ALA A 595 24.69 -26.44 13.28
CA ALA A 595 23.68 -25.86 12.41
C ALA A 595 23.09 -24.55 12.97
N ASP A 596 22.99 -24.42 14.29
CA ASP A 596 22.53 -23.19 14.93
C ASP A 596 23.51 -22.01 14.74
N GLU A 597 24.82 -22.25 14.84
CA GLU A 597 25.83 -21.21 14.58
C GLU A 597 25.89 -20.84 13.10
N VAL A 598 25.84 -21.83 12.20
CA VAL A 598 25.88 -21.60 10.75
C VAL A 598 24.64 -20.83 10.29
N MET A 599 23.45 -21.14 10.82
CA MET A 599 22.23 -20.42 10.44
C MET A 599 22.17 -19.00 11.02
N ASP A 600 22.72 -18.75 12.22
CA ASP A 600 22.87 -17.39 12.75
C ASP A 600 23.79 -16.53 11.86
N ASP A 601 24.91 -17.10 11.38
CA ASP A 601 25.85 -16.41 10.48
C ASP A 601 25.22 -16.15 9.10
N LEU A 602 24.47 -17.13 8.56
CA LEU A 602 23.74 -16.99 7.31
C LEU A 602 22.68 -15.89 7.42
N ALA A 603 21.86 -15.89 8.47
CA ALA A 603 20.84 -14.87 8.71
C ALA A 603 21.44 -13.46 8.84
N LEU A 604 22.57 -13.31 9.54
CA LEU A 604 23.27 -12.04 9.60
C LEU A 604 23.72 -11.57 8.21
N ALA A 605 24.33 -12.45 7.42
CA ALA A 605 24.78 -12.12 6.07
C ALA A 605 23.62 -11.77 5.13
N ALA A 606 22.51 -12.52 5.21
CA ALA A 606 21.29 -12.25 4.44
C ALA A 606 20.71 -10.88 4.82
N LEU A 607 20.61 -10.56 6.11
CA LEU A 607 20.13 -9.28 6.60
C LEU A 607 21.03 -8.12 6.14
N THR A 608 22.34 -8.19 6.38
CA THR A 608 23.23 -7.05 6.12
C THR A 608 23.42 -6.80 4.63
N ARG A 609 23.46 -7.84 3.79
CA ARG A 609 23.55 -7.68 2.33
C ARG A 609 22.22 -7.22 1.73
N SER A 610 21.09 -7.73 2.21
CA SER A 610 19.78 -7.36 1.69
C SER A 610 19.37 -5.97 2.13
N LEU A 611 19.47 -5.67 3.42
CA LEU A 611 18.94 -4.42 3.97
C LEU A 611 19.94 -3.28 4.02
N PHE A 612 21.23 -3.59 4.16
CA PHE A 612 22.25 -2.56 4.34
C PHE A 612 23.31 -2.57 3.25
N ARG A 613 23.24 -3.42 2.21
CA ARG A 613 24.30 -3.60 1.18
C ARG A 613 25.72 -3.49 1.74
N PHE A 614 25.90 -3.97 2.96
CA PHE A 614 27.08 -3.76 3.79
C PHE A 614 27.50 -5.11 4.33
N THR A 615 28.80 -5.36 4.28
CA THR A 615 29.40 -6.53 4.91
C THR A 615 30.24 -6.02 6.05
N PRO A 616 29.81 -6.19 7.32
CA PRO A 616 30.65 -5.82 8.45
C PRO A 616 31.95 -6.63 8.42
N ASP A 617 33.04 -6.04 8.90
CA ASP A 617 34.22 -6.81 9.25
C ASP A 617 33.90 -7.79 10.38
N ALA A 618 34.75 -8.81 10.55
CA ALA A 618 34.51 -9.88 11.52
C ALA A 618 34.37 -9.37 12.96
N GLU A 619 35.07 -8.29 13.33
CA GLU A 619 34.97 -7.73 14.68
C GLU A 619 33.62 -7.02 14.90
N THR A 620 33.19 -6.22 13.92
CA THR A 620 31.88 -5.55 13.94
C THR A 620 30.73 -6.56 13.94
N ALA A 621 30.81 -7.58 13.09
CA ALA A 621 29.82 -8.67 13.03
C ALA A 621 29.70 -9.40 14.37
N GLU A 622 30.84 -9.74 14.97
CA GLU A 622 30.86 -10.44 16.26
C GLU A 622 30.38 -9.54 17.42
N ALA A 623 30.71 -8.24 17.41
CA ALA A 623 30.19 -7.30 18.40
C ALA A 623 28.66 -7.21 18.37
N VAL A 624 28.06 -7.19 17.17
CA VAL A 624 26.60 -7.17 16.99
C VAL A 624 25.98 -8.49 17.44
N LYS A 625 26.46 -9.64 16.95
CA LYS A 625 25.96 -10.97 17.33
C LYS A 625 26.04 -11.19 18.85
N HIS A 626 27.19 -10.91 19.44
CA HIS A 626 27.40 -11.07 20.88
C HIS A 626 26.49 -10.17 21.70
N GLY A 627 26.32 -8.92 21.27
CA GLY A 627 25.40 -7.97 21.90
C GLY A 627 23.96 -8.47 21.88
N MET A 628 23.46 -8.86 20.70
CA MET A 628 22.07 -9.33 20.55
C MET A 628 21.81 -10.61 21.34
N ARG A 629 22.70 -11.60 21.28
CA ARG A 629 22.59 -12.82 22.10
C ARG A 629 22.56 -12.50 23.60
N MET A 630 23.43 -11.59 24.07
CA MET A 630 23.41 -11.15 25.48
C MET A 630 22.09 -10.44 25.85
N LEU A 631 21.51 -9.69 24.92
CA LEU A 631 20.24 -8.98 25.10
C LEU A 631 19.06 -9.96 25.27
N THR A 632 18.98 -10.97 24.41
CA THR A 632 17.86 -11.93 24.37
C THR A 632 17.95 -13.04 25.41
N HIS A 633 19.14 -13.63 25.63
CA HIS A 633 19.31 -14.73 26.58
C HIS A 633 19.05 -14.30 28.03
N GLY A 634 19.35 -13.05 28.35
CA GLY A 634 19.06 -12.46 29.67
C GLY A 634 17.64 -11.88 29.79
N LEU A 635 16.85 -11.83 28.71
CA LEU A 635 15.61 -11.05 28.68
C LEU A 635 14.57 -11.56 29.68
N LEU A 636 14.33 -12.88 29.71
CA LEU A 636 13.36 -13.47 30.64
C LEU A 636 13.71 -13.14 32.10
N GLN A 637 14.99 -13.28 32.47
CA GLN A 637 15.47 -12.93 33.82
C GLN A 637 15.23 -11.45 34.12
N ARG A 638 15.50 -10.56 33.16
CA ARG A 638 15.30 -9.11 33.31
C ARG A 638 13.82 -8.73 33.42
N ILE A 639 12.92 -9.45 32.75
CA ILE A 639 11.46 -9.25 32.85
C ILE A 639 10.95 -9.61 34.24
N VAL A 640 11.37 -10.74 34.79
CA VAL A 640 10.80 -11.28 36.03
C VAL A 640 11.48 -10.75 37.29
N LEU A 641 12.73 -10.27 37.19
CA LEU A 641 13.46 -9.71 38.33
C LEU A 641 13.16 -8.21 38.52
N PRO A 642 13.18 -7.71 39.78
CA PRO A 642 13.00 -6.29 40.07
C PRO A 642 14.02 -5.41 39.32
N ALA A 643 13.57 -4.26 38.82
CA ALA A 643 14.39 -3.37 37.99
C ALA A 643 15.62 -2.81 38.73
N GLU A 644 15.52 -2.67 40.05
CA GLU A 644 16.61 -2.22 40.91
C GLU A 644 17.82 -3.15 40.84
N TRP A 645 17.60 -4.44 40.57
CA TRP A 645 18.66 -5.44 40.47
C TRP A 645 19.60 -5.19 39.29
N GLU A 646 19.13 -4.52 38.24
CA GLU A 646 19.94 -4.17 37.07
C GLU A 646 20.93 -3.04 37.35
N ARG A 647 20.65 -2.21 38.37
CA ARG A 647 21.51 -1.09 38.78
C ARG A 647 22.68 -1.55 39.64
N VAL A 648 22.58 -2.73 40.25
CA VAL A 648 23.65 -3.31 41.07
C VAL A 648 24.83 -3.71 40.17
N PRO A 649 26.09 -3.34 40.50
CA PRO A 649 27.27 -3.64 39.70
C PRO A 649 27.73 -5.10 39.85
N THR A 650 26.83 -6.06 39.60
CA THR A 650 27.18 -7.48 39.52
C THR A 650 28.04 -7.75 38.28
N PHE A 651 28.85 -8.82 38.30
CA PHE A 651 29.66 -9.22 37.15
C PHE A 651 28.82 -9.38 35.88
N GLY A 652 27.62 -9.97 36.00
CA GLY A 652 26.66 -10.11 34.89
C GLY A 652 26.19 -8.76 34.33
N ASN A 653 25.75 -7.84 35.18
CA ASN A 653 25.27 -6.51 34.76
C ASN A 653 26.41 -5.65 34.16
N ILE A 654 27.64 -5.76 34.68
CA ILE A 654 28.81 -5.08 34.10
C ILE A 654 29.12 -5.64 32.71
N ARG A 655 29.14 -6.97 32.56
CA ARG A 655 29.36 -7.63 31.27
C ARG A 655 28.30 -7.24 30.26
N PHE A 656 27.02 -7.26 30.65
CA PHE A 656 25.90 -6.82 29.82
C PHE A 656 26.05 -5.38 29.35
N ARG A 657 26.31 -4.43 30.27
CA ARG A 657 26.52 -3.01 29.90
C ARG A 657 27.70 -2.82 28.95
N ARG A 658 28.79 -3.55 29.15
CA ARG A 658 29.95 -3.51 28.23
C ARG A 658 29.61 -4.06 26.85
N ALA A 659 28.86 -5.15 26.77
CA ALA A 659 28.42 -5.74 25.50
C ALA A 659 27.48 -4.78 24.74
N MET A 660 26.49 -4.19 25.42
CA MET A 660 25.60 -3.19 24.84
C MET A 660 26.36 -1.96 24.35
N ALA A 661 27.33 -1.46 25.13
CA ALA A 661 28.15 -0.33 24.70
C ALA A 661 29.01 -0.66 23.47
N ARG A 662 29.51 -1.90 23.34
CA ARG A 662 30.28 -2.34 22.16
C ARG A 662 29.37 -2.44 20.93
N MET A 663 28.21 -3.07 21.08
CA MET A 663 27.19 -3.20 20.03
C MET A 663 26.72 -1.82 19.54
N ASN A 664 26.36 -0.91 20.45
CA ASN A 664 25.88 0.43 20.09
C ASN A 664 26.95 1.25 19.37
N ARG A 665 28.24 1.08 19.72
CA ARG A 665 29.35 1.67 18.96
C ARG A 665 29.46 1.09 17.55
N ALA A 666 29.37 -0.23 17.40
CA ALA A 666 29.39 -0.90 16.09
C ALA A 666 28.23 -0.41 15.20
N VAL A 667 26.99 -0.35 15.72
CA VAL A 667 25.84 0.21 15.01
C VAL A 667 26.07 1.68 14.63
N GLY A 668 26.62 2.48 15.55
CA GLY A 668 26.95 3.88 15.27
C GLY A 668 27.99 4.08 14.17
N GLN A 669 28.97 3.16 14.05
CA GLN A 669 29.96 3.19 12.98
C GLN A 669 29.31 2.94 11.61
N VAL A 670 28.35 2.01 11.52
CA VAL A 670 27.59 1.75 10.29
C VAL A 670 26.79 2.99 9.89
N VAL A 671 26.05 3.60 10.83
CA VAL A 671 25.26 4.82 10.55
C VAL A 671 26.16 5.97 10.09
N THR A 672 27.32 6.16 10.73
CA THR A 672 28.28 7.22 10.37
C THR A 672 28.84 7.02 8.97
N ALA A 673 29.25 5.79 8.64
CA ALA A 673 29.76 5.44 7.31
C ALA A 673 28.71 5.69 6.21
N TYR A 674 27.45 5.40 6.48
CA TYR A 674 26.34 5.65 5.57
C TYR A 674 26.11 7.14 5.31
N ARG A 675 26.14 7.97 6.36
CA ARG A 675 25.97 9.42 6.21
C ARG A 675 27.12 10.11 5.49
N GLN A 676 28.35 9.63 5.68
CA GLN A 676 29.52 10.18 4.98
C GLN A 676 29.51 9.89 3.48
N ALA A 677 28.88 8.79 3.05
CA ALA A 677 28.78 8.44 1.65
C ALA A 677 27.78 9.31 0.86
N GLY A 678 26.67 9.74 1.48
CA GLY A 678 25.73 10.73 0.90
C GLY A 678 24.96 10.28 -0.35
N GLU A 679 25.05 9.02 -0.75
CA GLU A 679 24.44 8.46 -1.97
C GLU A 679 23.27 7.51 -1.62
N ASP A 680 22.20 7.53 -2.42
CA ASP A 680 21.16 6.50 -2.36
C ASP A 680 21.70 5.20 -2.99
N ARG A 681 21.84 4.15 -2.17
CA ARG A 681 22.35 2.83 -2.59
C ARG A 681 21.24 1.84 -2.92
N GLY A 682 19.99 2.27 -2.89
CA GLY A 682 18.83 1.40 -3.09
C GLY A 682 18.63 0.37 -1.98
N ASP A 683 19.20 0.60 -0.79
CA ASP A 683 19.06 -0.25 0.40
C ASP A 683 18.16 0.41 1.48
N VAL A 684 17.81 -0.34 2.53
CA VAL A 684 16.87 0.11 3.58
C VAL A 684 17.40 1.30 4.34
N LEU A 685 18.70 1.33 4.64
CA LEU A 685 19.30 2.41 5.40
C LEU A 685 19.39 3.69 4.57
N SER A 686 19.65 3.58 3.28
CA SER A 686 19.58 4.68 2.31
C SER A 686 18.15 5.23 2.23
N ALA A 687 17.16 4.36 2.07
CA ALA A 687 15.75 4.75 2.05
C ALA A 687 15.35 5.44 3.36
N LEU A 688 15.74 4.90 4.52
CA LEU A 688 15.44 5.50 5.83
C LEU A 688 16.09 6.87 6.04
N LEU A 689 17.30 7.08 5.51
CA LEU A 689 17.99 8.37 5.58
C LEU A 689 17.38 9.43 4.66
N MET A 690 16.77 9.01 3.55
CA MET A 690 16.16 9.90 2.55
C MET A 690 14.65 10.12 2.75
N THR A 691 13.97 9.25 3.51
CA THR A 691 12.54 9.35 3.77
C THR A 691 12.24 10.55 4.67
N ARG A 692 11.20 11.32 4.31
CA ARG A 692 10.65 12.41 5.11
C ARG A 692 9.19 12.12 5.44
N ASP A 693 8.74 12.59 6.59
CA ASP A 693 7.32 12.55 6.96
C ASP A 693 6.49 13.61 6.23
N GLU A 694 5.17 13.63 6.46
CA GLU A 694 4.20 14.56 5.85
C GLU A 694 4.53 16.05 6.11
N GLY A 695 5.33 16.34 7.15
CA GLY A 695 5.83 17.68 7.46
C GLY A 695 7.20 18.00 6.84
N GLY A 696 7.77 17.08 6.06
CA GLY A 696 9.10 17.24 5.46
C GLY A 696 10.26 16.99 6.43
N VAL A 697 10.04 16.31 7.56
CA VAL A 697 11.08 16.02 8.56
C VAL A 697 11.58 14.57 8.39
N GLY A 698 12.89 14.37 8.31
CA GLY A 698 13.51 13.03 8.25
C GLY A 698 13.83 12.45 9.64
N LEU A 699 14.30 11.21 9.68
CA LEU A 699 14.75 10.57 10.93
C LEU A 699 16.04 11.23 11.47
N SER A 700 16.06 11.51 12.77
CA SER A 700 17.24 11.92 13.53
C SER A 700 18.28 10.80 13.61
N ASP A 701 19.52 11.14 13.96
CA ASP A 701 20.59 10.14 14.16
C ASP A 701 20.23 9.08 15.20
N GLN A 702 19.55 9.49 16.27
CA GLN A 702 19.13 8.58 17.32
C GLN A 702 18.03 7.64 16.84
N GLU A 703 17.08 8.15 16.05
CA GLU A 703 16.03 7.31 15.45
C GLU A 703 16.61 6.32 14.44
N VAL A 704 17.54 6.77 13.58
CA VAL A 704 18.22 5.88 12.61
C VAL A 704 19.00 4.79 13.33
N HIS A 705 19.78 5.14 14.35
CA HIS A 705 20.52 4.18 15.17
C HIS A 705 19.57 3.15 15.79
N ALA A 706 18.45 3.60 16.37
CA ALA A 706 17.48 2.73 16.99
C ALA A 706 16.78 1.79 16.00
N GLN A 707 16.51 2.25 14.77
CA GLN A 707 15.97 1.38 13.71
C GLN A 707 16.99 0.33 13.26
N VAL A 708 18.26 0.70 13.06
CA VAL A 708 19.32 -0.26 12.69
C VAL A 708 19.50 -1.32 13.78
N ALA A 709 19.53 -0.91 15.05
CA ALA A 709 19.59 -1.85 16.18
C ALA A 709 18.37 -2.77 16.23
N THR A 710 17.16 -2.24 15.98
CA THR A 710 15.92 -3.03 15.93
C THR A 710 15.92 -4.05 14.78
N LEU A 711 16.34 -3.64 13.59
CA LEU A 711 16.45 -4.52 12.42
C LEU A 711 17.50 -5.61 12.63
N ALA A 712 18.65 -5.27 13.24
CA ALA A 712 19.68 -6.25 13.59
C ALA A 712 19.20 -7.28 14.64
N LEU A 713 18.42 -6.86 15.65
CA LEU A 713 17.84 -7.80 16.61
C LEU A 713 16.85 -8.75 15.92
N THR A 714 15.91 -8.18 15.17
CA THR A 714 14.78 -8.94 14.60
C THR A 714 15.13 -9.77 13.38
N GLY A 715 16.15 -9.37 12.63
CA GLY A 715 16.56 -10.01 11.38
C GLY A 715 17.75 -10.97 11.48
N VAL A 716 18.34 -11.15 12.67
CA VAL A 716 19.44 -12.12 12.86
C VAL A 716 18.97 -13.30 13.69
N GLU A 717 18.57 -13.04 14.95
CA GLU A 717 18.34 -14.13 15.90
C GLU A 717 17.05 -14.92 15.63
N ALA A 718 15.98 -14.23 15.22
CA ALA A 718 14.71 -14.89 14.90
C ALA A 718 14.80 -15.79 13.66
N PRO A 719 15.25 -15.31 12.48
CA PRO A 719 15.40 -16.18 11.31
C PRO A 719 16.49 -17.25 11.52
N GLY A 720 17.63 -16.93 12.15
CA GLY A 720 18.69 -17.91 12.43
C GLY A 720 18.21 -19.11 13.25
N ALA A 721 17.51 -18.86 14.36
CA ALA A 721 16.94 -19.93 15.17
C ALA A 721 15.83 -20.70 14.44
N THR A 722 14.98 -20.01 13.67
CA THR A 722 13.90 -20.67 12.91
C THR A 722 14.46 -21.56 11.81
N LEU A 723 15.50 -21.11 11.10
CA LEU A 723 16.23 -21.92 10.12
C LEU A 723 16.88 -23.13 10.78
N ALA A 724 17.52 -22.96 11.94
CA ALA A 724 18.09 -24.09 12.68
C ALA A 724 17.01 -25.14 13.02
N TRP A 725 15.83 -24.70 13.49
CA TRP A 725 14.71 -25.60 13.75
C TRP A 725 14.14 -26.23 12.47
N LEU A 726 14.09 -25.51 11.34
CA LEU A 726 13.73 -26.08 10.04
C LEU A 726 14.64 -27.24 9.66
N LEU A 727 15.96 -27.04 9.77
CA LEU A 727 16.93 -28.11 9.48
C LEU A 727 16.69 -29.32 10.40
N TYR A 728 16.48 -29.08 11.70
CA TYR A 728 16.23 -30.15 12.68
C TYR A 728 14.94 -30.92 12.41
N GLU A 729 13.81 -30.22 12.24
CA GLU A 729 12.48 -30.81 12.10
C GLU A 729 12.34 -31.58 10.78
N ILE A 730 12.90 -31.04 9.69
CA ILE A 730 12.96 -31.74 8.41
C ILE A 730 13.89 -32.95 8.55
N GLY A 731 15.11 -32.74 9.04
CA GLY A 731 16.17 -33.75 9.07
C GLY A 731 15.94 -34.92 10.02
N ARG A 732 15.15 -34.74 11.07
CA ARG A 732 14.78 -35.83 11.99
C ARG A 732 13.64 -36.72 11.46
N SER A 733 12.93 -36.30 10.42
CA SER A 733 11.82 -37.04 9.81
C SER A 733 12.12 -37.39 8.35
N ALA A 734 12.32 -38.69 8.08
CA ALA A 734 12.54 -39.17 6.73
C ALA A 734 11.34 -38.91 5.80
N GLU A 735 10.12 -38.94 6.34
CA GLU A 735 8.90 -38.62 5.60
C GLU A 735 8.87 -37.15 5.19
N VAL A 736 9.13 -36.23 6.12
CA VAL A 736 9.12 -34.79 5.85
C VAL A 736 10.25 -34.43 4.88
N THR A 737 11.46 -34.94 5.13
CA THR A 737 12.60 -34.77 4.20
C THR A 737 12.23 -35.25 2.80
N GLY A 738 11.62 -36.43 2.67
CA GLY A 738 11.21 -37.00 1.39
C GLY A 738 10.20 -36.13 0.65
N ARG A 739 9.18 -35.63 1.34
CA ARG A 739 8.14 -34.76 0.76
C ARG A 739 8.68 -33.39 0.35
N VAL A 740 9.54 -32.75 1.17
CA VAL A 740 10.22 -31.49 0.81
C VAL A 740 11.09 -31.70 -0.44
N CYS A 741 11.93 -32.75 -0.45
CA CYS A 741 12.79 -33.04 -1.60
C CYS A 741 11.99 -33.32 -2.87
N ALA A 742 10.89 -34.08 -2.77
CA ALA A 742 10.03 -34.39 -3.92
C ALA A 742 9.36 -33.14 -4.50
N GLU A 743 8.84 -32.25 -3.66
CA GLU A 743 8.28 -30.96 -4.11
C GLU A 743 9.34 -30.10 -4.80
N LEU A 744 10.54 -29.99 -4.21
CA LEU A 744 11.64 -29.23 -4.80
C LEU A 744 12.06 -29.81 -6.16
N ASP A 745 12.12 -31.13 -6.30
CA ASP A 745 12.45 -31.80 -7.56
C ASP A 745 11.37 -31.54 -8.63
N GLU A 746 10.09 -31.55 -8.24
CA GLU A 746 8.95 -31.31 -9.14
C GLU A 746 8.89 -29.85 -9.61
N VAL A 747 9.00 -28.89 -8.69
CA VAL A 747 8.83 -27.46 -8.99
C VAL A 747 10.07 -26.85 -9.65
N LEU A 748 11.27 -27.27 -9.22
CA LEU A 748 12.52 -26.67 -9.66
C LEU A 748 13.17 -27.47 -10.81
N GLY A 749 12.95 -28.77 -10.92
CA GLY A 749 13.57 -29.58 -11.97
C GLY A 749 15.10 -29.54 -11.96
N GLY A 750 15.71 -29.36 -10.77
CA GLY A 750 17.16 -29.27 -10.58
C GLY A 750 17.79 -27.89 -10.75
N ARG A 751 17.00 -26.84 -11.05
CA ARG A 751 17.49 -25.45 -11.04
C ARG A 751 17.50 -24.88 -9.61
N THR A 752 18.24 -23.79 -9.40
CA THR A 752 18.16 -23.04 -8.14
C THR A 752 16.79 -22.33 -8.02
N PRO A 753 16.16 -22.29 -6.82
CA PRO A 753 14.91 -21.55 -6.63
C PRO A 753 15.07 -20.04 -6.85
N GLU A 754 14.06 -19.42 -7.47
CA GLU A 754 13.89 -17.98 -7.65
C GLU A 754 12.65 -17.47 -6.88
N HIS A 755 12.48 -16.15 -6.77
CA HIS A 755 11.40 -15.55 -5.98
C HIS A 755 10.01 -16.00 -6.44
N ASP A 756 9.82 -16.12 -7.76
CA ASP A 756 8.52 -16.47 -8.36
C ASP A 756 8.14 -17.95 -8.13
N ASP A 757 9.08 -18.77 -7.66
CA ASP A 757 8.84 -20.19 -7.35
C ASP A 757 8.26 -20.38 -5.95
N LEU A 758 8.53 -19.46 -5.03
CA LEU A 758 8.16 -19.60 -3.62
C LEU A 758 6.66 -19.88 -3.42
N PRO A 759 5.72 -19.28 -4.17
CA PRO A 759 4.30 -19.61 -4.06
C PRO A 759 3.95 -21.06 -4.44
N ALA A 760 4.74 -21.71 -5.30
CA ALA A 760 4.53 -23.09 -5.74
C ALA A 760 5.11 -24.13 -4.77
N LEU A 761 5.96 -23.71 -3.81
CA LEU A 761 6.53 -24.56 -2.78
C LEU A 761 5.58 -24.70 -1.58
N GLU A 762 4.35 -25.18 -1.83
CA GLU A 762 3.26 -25.19 -0.86
C GLU A 762 3.54 -26.04 0.39
N TYR A 763 4.10 -27.24 0.22
CA TYR A 763 4.46 -28.13 1.33
C TYR A 763 5.63 -27.56 2.14
N THR A 764 6.67 -27.04 1.49
CA THR A 764 7.77 -26.34 2.17
C THR A 764 7.25 -25.13 2.95
N GLY A 765 6.31 -24.36 2.39
CA GLY A 765 5.62 -23.28 3.08
C GLY A 765 4.88 -23.77 4.35
N ARG A 766 4.17 -24.91 4.26
CA ARG A 766 3.49 -25.52 5.42
C ARG A 766 4.46 -26.05 6.47
N VAL A 767 5.62 -26.55 6.07
CA VAL A 767 6.72 -26.93 6.97
C VAL A 767 7.24 -25.70 7.73
N VAL A 768 7.41 -24.57 7.04
CA VAL A 768 7.78 -23.28 7.67
C VAL A 768 6.71 -22.83 8.67
N ASP A 769 5.43 -22.89 8.32
CA ASP A 769 4.35 -22.53 9.25
C ASP A 769 4.33 -23.43 10.49
N GLU A 770 4.57 -24.73 10.34
CA GLU A 770 4.59 -25.65 11.49
C GLU A 770 5.82 -25.45 12.39
N VAL A 771 6.98 -25.13 11.83
CA VAL A 771 8.15 -24.73 12.62
C VAL A 771 7.87 -23.42 13.35
N LEU A 772 7.28 -22.42 12.69
CA LEU A 772 6.91 -21.15 13.33
C LEU A 772 5.83 -21.33 14.41
N ARG A 773 5.02 -22.39 14.33
CA ARG A 773 4.08 -22.74 15.40
C ARG A 773 4.82 -23.28 16.62
N LEU A 774 5.63 -24.33 16.45
CA LEU A 774 6.34 -24.99 17.55
C LEU A 774 7.44 -24.12 18.16
N HIS A 775 8.24 -23.49 17.32
CA HIS A 775 9.50 -22.85 17.70
C HIS A 775 9.38 -21.32 17.58
N THR A 776 8.49 -20.76 18.39
CA THR A 776 8.01 -19.37 18.28
C THR A 776 8.59 -18.44 19.37
N PRO A 777 8.41 -17.10 19.29
CA PRO A 777 8.72 -16.20 20.41
C PRO A 777 8.03 -16.61 21.72
N LEU A 778 8.76 -16.50 22.84
CA LEU A 778 8.29 -16.99 24.13
C LEU A 778 7.11 -16.17 24.66
N LEU A 779 7.27 -14.85 24.76
CA LEU A 779 6.23 -13.95 25.24
C LEU A 779 6.45 -12.51 24.78
N PHE A 780 5.37 -11.74 24.75
CA PHE A 780 5.38 -10.30 24.54
C PHE A 780 4.50 -9.62 25.58
N SER A 781 4.79 -8.36 25.90
CA SER A 781 4.02 -7.61 26.87
C SER A 781 3.36 -6.35 26.31
N ARG A 782 2.24 -5.97 26.91
CA ARG A 782 1.52 -4.71 26.70
C ARG A 782 1.23 -4.05 28.03
N ARG A 783 1.03 -2.75 28.01
CA ARG A 783 0.60 -1.98 29.17
C ARG A 783 -0.71 -1.27 28.86
N THR A 784 -1.66 -1.38 29.77
CA THR A 784 -2.92 -0.61 29.69
C THR A 784 -2.66 0.84 30.03
N VAL A 785 -3.09 1.76 29.17
CA VAL A 785 -3.08 3.21 29.45
C VAL A 785 -4.26 3.59 30.35
N THR A 786 -5.43 3.04 30.04
CA THR A 786 -6.68 3.21 30.80
C THR A 786 -7.22 1.86 31.25
N THR A 787 -8.25 1.86 32.09
CA THR A 787 -8.98 0.62 32.42
C THR A 787 -9.45 -0.05 31.13
N ALA A 788 -9.05 -1.32 30.92
CA ALA A 788 -9.36 -2.05 29.70
C ALA A 788 -10.12 -3.34 29.99
N ARG A 789 -11.07 -3.69 29.12
CA ARG A 789 -11.73 -5.00 29.15
C ARG A 789 -10.99 -5.96 28.23
N VAL A 790 -10.39 -7.00 28.81
CA VAL A 790 -9.65 -8.05 28.08
C VAL A 790 -10.35 -9.38 28.31
N GLY A 791 -10.96 -9.93 27.25
CA GLY A 791 -11.89 -11.05 27.41
C GLY A 791 -13.04 -10.67 28.36
N ARG A 792 -13.23 -11.47 29.42
CA ARG A 792 -14.26 -11.25 30.45
C ARG A 792 -13.78 -10.45 31.67
N SER A 793 -12.52 -10.02 31.65
CA SER A 793 -11.84 -9.41 32.80
C SER A 793 -11.68 -7.90 32.63
N ILE A 794 -11.77 -7.17 33.74
CA ILE A 794 -11.45 -5.74 33.79
C ILE A 794 -10.03 -5.57 34.34
N ILE A 795 -9.18 -4.93 33.55
CA ILE A 795 -7.76 -4.77 33.82
C ILE A 795 -7.52 -3.29 34.20
N PRO A 796 -6.90 -3.01 35.35
CA PRO A 796 -6.71 -1.64 35.83
C PRO A 796 -5.68 -0.88 34.97
N PRO A 797 -5.72 0.46 34.94
CA PRO A 797 -4.74 1.27 34.23
C PRO A 797 -3.33 1.02 34.77
N GLY A 798 -2.33 1.09 33.90
CA GLY A 798 -0.94 0.81 34.23
C GLY A 798 -0.60 -0.67 34.46
N ALA A 799 -1.55 -1.60 34.29
CA ALA A 799 -1.28 -3.03 34.42
C ALA A 799 -0.38 -3.57 33.30
N GLU A 800 0.50 -4.49 33.67
CA GLU A 800 1.29 -5.29 32.74
C GLU A 800 0.48 -6.48 32.25
N LEU A 801 0.27 -6.55 30.93
CA LEU A 801 -0.28 -7.72 30.27
C LEU A 801 0.83 -8.47 29.54
N VAL A 802 0.74 -9.79 29.55
CA VAL A 802 1.62 -10.67 28.78
C VAL A 802 0.75 -11.60 27.94
N TYR A 803 1.10 -11.78 26.68
CA TYR A 803 0.60 -12.89 25.87
C TYR A 803 1.79 -13.68 25.35
N SER A 804 1.60 -14.97 25.13
CA SER A 804 2.65 -15.88 24.71
C SER A 804 2.20 -16.60 23.44
N PRO A 805 2.85 -16.33 22.28
CA PRO A 805 2.65 -17.15 21.09
C PRO A 805 2.92 -18.63 21.40
N TYR A 806 4.00 -18.93 22.14
CA TYR A 806 4.32 -20.29 22.55
C TYR A 806 3.18 -20.98 23.32
N LEU A 807 2.57 -20.28 24.30
CA LEU A 807 1.39 -20.77 25.03
C LEU A 807 0.25 -21.10 24.08
N LEU A 808 -0.14 -20.15 23.21
CA LEU A 808 -1.29 -20.32 22.31
C LEU A 808 -1.06 -21.43 21.28
N HIS A 809 0.16 -21.51 20.76
CA HIS A 809 0.56 -22.47 19.75
C HIS A 809 0.67 -23.91 20.29
N HIS A 810 0.84 -24.07 21.61
CA HIS A 810 0.90 -25.36 22.30
C HIS A 810 -0.37 -25.70 23.08
N ASP A 811 -1.44 -24.93 22.87
CA ASP A 811 -2.72 -25.15 23.53
C ASP A 811 -3.53 -26.23 22.78
N ASP A 812 -3.83 -27.33 23.48
CA ASP A 812 -4.55 -28.47 22.92
C ASP A 812 -6.01 -28.16 22.56
N ARG A 813 -6.57 -27.06 23.08
CA ARG A 813 -7.89 -26.53 22.69
C ARG A 813 -7.93 -26.09 21.22
N TRP A 814 -6.80 -25.63 20.68
CA TRP A 814 -6.69 -25.07 19.33
C TRP A 814 -5.83 -25.93 18.39
N PHE A 815 -4.85 -26.65 18.95
CA PHE A 815 -3.93 -27.51 18.21
C PHE A 815 -3.92 -28.91 18.83
N PRO A 816 -4.74 -29.85 18.33
CA PRO A 816 -4.76 -31.24 18.80
C PRO A 816 -3.37 -31.87 18.70
N ASP A 817 -2.91 -32.61 19.72
CA ASP A 817 -1.54 -33.13 19.81
C ASP A 817 -0.46 -32.05 19.58
N PRO A 818 -0.44 -30.97 20.39
CA PRO A 818 0.29 -29.74 20.07
C PRO A 818 1.81 -29.93 19.92
N ALA A 819 2.39 -30.94 20.57
CA ALA A 819 3.82 -31.27 20.49
C ALA A 819 4.22 -32.05 19.22
N ARG A 820 3.26 -32.58 18.46
CA ARG A 820 3.54 -33.29 17.21
C ARG A 820 3.80 -32.29 16.10
N PHE A 821 4.96 -32.43 15.46
CA PHE A 821 5.28 -31.74 14.21
C PHE A 821 4.46 -32.32 13.06
N ASP A 822 3.50 -31.54 12.55
CA ASP A 822 2.59 -31.95 11.48
C ASP A 822 2.32 -30.80 10.49
N PRO A 823 3.04 -30.74 9.36
CA PRO A 823 2.79 -29.75 8.31
C PRO A 823 1.38 -29.82 7.69
N ASP A 824 0.68 -30.97 7.76
CA ASP A 824 -0.66 -31.12 7.19
C ASP A 824 -1.75 -30.43 8.03
N ARG A 825 -1.42 -29.90 9.23
CA ARG A 825 -2.26 -28.94 9.96
C ARG A 825 -2.60 -27.71 9.14
N TRP A 826 -1.70 -27.33 8.23
CA TRP A 826 -1.81 -26.14 7.41
C TRP A 826 -2.46 -26.40 6.05
N LEU A 827 -3.00 -27.61 5.82
CA LEU A 827 -3.90 -27.84 4.71
C LEU A 827 -5.11 -26.89 4.81
N PRO A 828 -5.65 -26.36 3.70
CA PRO A 828 -6.73 -25.36 3.73
C PRO A 828 -7.95 -25.77 4.56
N ALA A 829 -8.32 -27.05 4.56
CA ALA A 829 -9.45 -27.57 5.34
C ALA A 829 -9.19 -27.58 6.86
N ASN A 830 -7.94 -27.83 7.27
CA ASN A 830 -7.53 -27.92 8.66
C ASN A 830 -7.22 -26.53 9.23
N ALA A 831 -6.50 -25.69 8.47
CA ALA A 831 -6.15 -24.33 8.87
C ALA A 831 -7.39 -23.46 9.16
N ARG A 832 -8.51 -23.69 8.47
CA ARG A 832 -9.80 -23.01 8.72
C ARG A 832 -10.39 -23.29 10.10
N GLN A 833 -9.99 -24.39 10.74
CA GLN A 833 -10.48 -24.79 12.07
C GLN A 833 -9.72 -24.09 13.20
N VAL A 834 -8.51 -23.58 12.92
CA VAL A 834 -7.71 -22.84 13.89
C VAL A 834 -8.35 -21.46 14.12
N PRO A 835 -8.74 -21.10 15.35
CA PRO A 835 -9.36 -19.81 15.62
C PRO A 835 -8.46 -18.63 15.23
N LYS A 836 -9.08 -17.56 14.74
CA LYS A 836 -8.34 -16.31 14.47
C LYS A 836 -7.69 -15.81 15.77
N GLY A 837 -6.38 -15.57 15.71
CA GLY A 837 -5.59 -15.16 16.89
C GLY A 837 -4.95 -16.30 17.68
N ALA A 838 -5.23 -17.57 17.35
CA ALA A 838 -4.56 -18.71 17.97
C ALA A 838 -3.17 -18.98 17.36
N TYR A 839 -2.99 -18.69 16.07
CA TYR A 839 -1.70 -18.71 15.38
C TYR A 839 -1.20 -17.29 15.12
N ILE A 840 -0.18 -16.84 15.86
CA ILE A 840 0.36 -15.47 15.85
C ILE A 840 1.89 -15.42 15.94
N PRO A 841 2.66 -16.18 15.13
CA PRO A 841 4.13 -16.17 15.19
C PRO A 841 4.73 -14.79 14.91
N PHE A 842 4.01 -13.95 14.16
CA PHE A 842 4.39 -12.58 13.82
C PHE A 842 3.55 -11.51 14.54
N ALA A 843 2.90 -11.88 15.66
CA ALA A 843 1.86 -11.08 16.33
C ALA A 843 0.69 -10.72 15.38
N ALA A 844 -0.16 -9.77 15.79
CA ALA A 844 -1.35 -9.35 15.05
C ALA A 844 -1.63 -7.84 15.20
N GLY A 845 -2.54 -7.33 14.37
CA GLY A 845 -3.06 -5.96 14.44
C GLY A 845 -1.98 -4.88 14.31
N SER A 846 -2.10 -3.80 15.11
CA SER A 846 -1.20 -2.64 15.06
C SER A 846 0.27 -2.99 15.25
N PHE A 847 0.54 -4.10 15.93
CA PHE A 847 1.88 -4.54 16.30
C PHE A 847 2.36 -5.76 15.51
N GLN A 848 1.66 -6.14 14.45
CA GLN A 848 2.10 -7.22 13.56
C GLN A 848 3.46 -6.87 12.95
N CYS A 849 4.35 -7.86 12.86
CA CYS A 849 5.67 -7.71 12.23
C CYS A 849 5.55 -7.13 10.82
N ILE A 850 6.24 -6.01 10.56
CA ILE A 850 6.31 -5.40 9.22
C ILE A 850 7.11 -6.24 8.22
N GLY A 851 8.07 -7.03 8.72
CA GLY A 851 8.92 -7.90 7.92
C GLY A 851 8.34 -9.30 7.68
N ARG A 852 7.04 -9.54 7.94
CA ARG A 852 6.44 -10.88 7.82
C ARG A 852 6.70 -11.54 6.46
N GLN A 853 6.46 -10.81 5.37
CA GLN A 853 6.65 -11.36 4.02
C GLN A 853 8.13 -11.58 3.68
N PHE A 854 8.99 -10.68 4.14
CA PHE A 854 10.45 -10.83 4.03
C PHE A 854 10.92 -12.11 4.74
N ALA A 855 10.53 -12.30 5.99
CA ALA A 855 10.92 -13.46 6.79
C ALA A 855 10.40 -14.78 6.19
N ILE A 856 9.13 -14.83 5.74
CA ILE A 856 8.61 -16.06 5.12
C ILE A 856 9.38 -16.37 3.82
N SER A 857 9.65 -15.35 2.99
CA SER A 857 10.43 -15.54 1.76
C SER A 857 11.84 -16.02 2.06
N GLU A 858 12.49 -15.45 3.08
CA GLU A 858 13.82 -15.85 3.55
C GLU A 858 13.84 -17.32 4.00
N LEU A 859 12.91 -17.71 4.88
CA LEU A 859 12.82 -19.06 5.41
C LEU A 859 12.59 -20.10 4.31
N VAL A 860 11.63 -19.85 3.40
CA VAL A 860 11.32 -20.77 2.30
C VAL A 860 12.48 -20.82 1.29
N MET A 861 13.04 -19.67 0.89
CA MET A 861 14.14 -19.59 -0.07
C MET A 861 15.38 -20.34 0.43
N ILE A 862 15.83 -20.05 1.66
CA ILE A 862 17.04 -20.68 2.21
C ILE A 862 16.83 -22.18 2.41
N THR A 863 15.65 -22.59 2.91
CA THR A 863 15.29 -24.00 3.04
C THR A 863 15.32 -24.69 1.68
N ALA A 864 14.72 -24.09 0.65
CA ALA A 864 14.71 -24.63 -0.70
C ALA A 864 16.11 -24.77 -1.28
N VAL A 865 16.98 -23.76 -1.13
CA VAL A 865 18.39 -23.82 -1.60
C VAL A 865 19.15 -24.95 -0.91
N ILE A 866 19.07 -25.04 0.42
CA ILE A 866 19.77 -26.07 1.21
C ILE A 866 19.27 -27.46 0.80
N PHE A 867 17.96 -27.68 0.86
CA PHE A 867 17.38 -29.00 0.60
C PHE A 867 17.35 -29.37 -0.88
N SER A 868 17.58 -28.45 -1.83
CA SER A 868 17.79 -28.79 -3.24
C SER A 868 19.08 -29.60 -3.47
N ARG A 869 20.07 -29.46 -2.59
CA ARG A 869 21.40 -30.07 -2.77
C ARG A 869 21.84 -30.95 -1.61
N TRP A 870 21.36 -30.69 -0.40
CA TRP A 870 21.79 -31.37 0.82
C TRP A 870 20.60 -31.99 1.53
N THR A 871 20.81 -33.13 2.16
CA THR A 871 19.95 -33.61 3.26
C THR A 871 20.72 -33.53 4.55
N LEU A 872 20.06 -33.20 5.64
CA LEU A 872 20.69 -33.07 6.95
C LEU A 872 20.03 -34.03 7.92
N ARG A 873 20.81 -34.57 8.85
CA ARG A 873 20.30 -35.41 9.95
C ARG A 873 20.93 -34.97 11.26
N PRO A 874 20.17 -34.94 12.37
CA PRO A 874 20.76 -34.73 13.68
C PRO A 874 21.85 -35.78 13.96
N VAL A 875 22.98 -35.36 14.54
CA VAL A 875 24.04 -36.30 14.93
C VAL A 875 23.48 -37.32 15.93
N PRO A 876 23.66 -38.64 15.71
CA PRO A 876 23.14 -39.66 16.62
C PRO A 876 23.59 -39.45 18.06
N GLY A 877 22.64 -39.45 19.00
CA GLY A 877 22.92 -39.27 20.43
C GLY A 877 23.04 -37.82 20.90
N ALA A 878 22.98 -36.83 20.01
CA ALA A 878 22.91 -35.42 20.40
C ALA A 878 21.57 -35.11 21.08
N ALA A 879 21.63 -34.58 22.31
CA ALA A 879 20.44 -34.23 23.09
C ALA A 879 20.02 -32.78 22.82
N VAL A 880 19.38 -32.54 21.66
CA VAL A 880 18.84 -31.22 21.30
C VAL A 880 17.68 -30.88 22.22
N ARG A 881 17.79 -29.77 22.97
CA ARG A 881 16.76 -29.30 23.91
C ARG A 881 16.32 -27.88 23.56
N GLU A 882 15.06 -27.60 23.82
CA GLU A 882 14.52 -26.24 23.77
C GLU A 882 15.05 -25.41 24.95
N VAL A 883 15.62 -24.25 24.63
CA VAL A 883 16.06 -23.25 25.61
C VAL A 883 15.16 -22.04 25.49
N ALA A 884 14.47 -21.71 26.58
CA ALA A 884 13.61 -20.53 26.66
C ALA A 884 14.45 -19.26 26.78
N SER A 885 14.46 -18.47 25.70
CA SER A 885 15.03 -17.13 25.62
C SER A 885 13.91 -16.15 25.21
N ALA A 886 14.25 -15.01 24.59
CA ALA A 886 13.27 -14.17 23.89
C ALA A 886 12.47 -14.96 22.83
N LEU A 887 13.14 -15.92 22.19
CA LEU A 887 12.56 -16.96 21.34
C LEU A 887 13.00 -18.35 21.84
N VAL A 888 12.26 -19.38 21.45
CA VAL A 888 12.66 -20.77 21.73
C VAL A 888 13.75 -21.18 20.75
N ARG A 889 14.96 -21.45 21.27
CA ARG A 889 16.13 -21.84 20.47
C ARG A 889 16.62 -23.23 20.85
N PRO A 890 17.36 -23.91 19.96
CA PRO A 890 18.07 -25.13 20.35
C PRO A 890 19.20 -24.81 21.34
N SER A 891 19.51 -25.76 22.22
CA SER A 891 20.66 -25.71 23.13
C SER A 891 21.99 -25.74 22.37
N GLU A 892 22.10 -26.70 21.47
CA GLU A 892 23.18 -26.93 20.50
C GLU A 892 22.57 -27.78 19.40
N LEU A 893 22.99 -27.60 18.14
CA LEU A 893 22.40 -28.33 17.02
C LEU A 893 23.45 -28.95 16.08
N PRO A 894 24.18 -29.99 16.53
CA PRO A 894 25.07 -30.73 15.65
C PRO A 894 24.26 -31.54 14.62
N MET A 895 24.50 -31.30 13.34
CA MET A 895 23.87 -32.02 12.23
C MET A 895 24.90 -32.52 11.23
N THR A 896 24.71 -33.73 10.72
CA THR A 896 25.50 -34.29 9.60
C THR A 896 24.82 -33.96 8.28
N VAL A 897 25.57 -33.44 7.31
CA VAL A 897 25.07 -33.13 5.96
C VAL A 897 25.46 -34.20 4.97
N HIS A 898 24.54 -34.53 4.07
CA HIS A 898 24.73 -35.52 3.02
C HIS A 898 24.33 -34.96 1.65
N LEU A 899 25.18 -35.17 0.65
CA LEU A 899 24.94 -34.67 -0.71
C LEU A 899 23.79 -35.45 -1.37
N ARG A 900 22.79 -34.73 -1.88
CA ARG A 900 21.69 -35.34 -2.64
C ARG A 900 22.23 -35.91 -3.96
N GLY A 901 22.10 -37.23 -4.14
CA GLY A 901 22.45 -37.92 -5.38
C GLY A 901 23.88 -38.47 -5.49
N GLY A 902 24.72 -38.36 -4.45
CA GLY A 902 26.08 -38.92 -4.43
C GLY A 902 26.31 -39.91 -3.29
N GLY A 903 25.93 -41.19 -3.46
CA GLY A 903 26.35 -42.29 -2.59
C GLY A 903 25.25 -42.97 -1.77
N GLU A 904 25.03 -44.27 -2.05
CA GLU A 904 24.26 -45.31 -1.35
C GLU A 904 22.86 -45.01 -0.78
N ARG A 905 21.87 -45.72 -1.34
CA ARG A 905 20.54 -45.92 -0.72
C ARG A 905 20.72 -46.38 0.73
N PRO A 906 20.02 -45.78 1.71
CA PRO A 906 20.08 -46.24 3.08
C PRO A 906 19.56 -47.69 3.13
N THR A 907 20.41 -48.62 3.60
CA THR A 907 19.98 -49.97 3.99
C THR A 907 18.86 -49.83 5.03
N PRO A 908 17.71 -50.49 4.83
CA PRO A 908 16.64 -50.45 5.82
C PRO A 908 17.15 -51.05 7.13
N ALA A 909 17.00 -50.31 8.22
CA ALA A 909 17.19 -50.85 9.55
C ALA A 909 16.23 -52.04 9.75
N GLY A 910 16.79 -53.20 10.11
CA GLY A 910 16.02 -54.39 10.41
C GLY A 910 15.05 -54.16 11.59
N PRO A 911 13.96 -54.95 11.68
CA PRO A 911 12.86 -54.66 12.58
C PRO A 911 13.27 -54.91 14.04
N ARG A 912 13.09 -53.89 14.90
CA ARG A 912 12.75 -54.04 16.32
C ARG A 912 11.85 -52.92 16.79
#